data_AF-A0AA48GXE1-F1
#
_entry.id   AF-A0AA48GXE1-F1
#
_cell.length_a   1.000
_cell.length_b   1.000
_cell.length_c   1.000
_cell.angle_alpha   90.00
_cell.angle_beta   90.00
_cell.angle_gamma   90.00
#
_symmetry.space_group_name_H-M   'P 1'
#
loop_
_entity.id
_entity.type
_entity.pdbx_description
1 polymer ?
#
loop_
_entity_poly.entity_id
_entity_poly.type
_entity_poly.pdbx_seq_one_letter_code
_entity_poly.pdbx_strand_id
1 'polypeptide(L)'
;MGHETERQSFFRRIAKDATANTMAISAASLVPLMAMVGGGVDASRYYMAESRLQAACDAGALAARRAMADDTFTTEHRTIGNQFFDQNFPNGTFGSTERTRSYVGTSDGEVNGTASVKLPSTIMGAFGYEEFDISVDCTADINISNTDIMFVLDTTGSMAWRPNGTNCGSAGGFWTECTDSRMAGLRDAVMTFYDTVEDATSNSAQVRYGIVPYSSSVNVGAELIAANPSWMASSHTYQSREGDYVLGDWETTSTSYFRTSGAFNWRYQGEYEEKLKKVSESECDDAIATRFDIYHSSNQSGWTLVSQNGNNPRTTNYTGTVTYEYYSDVGNSSYKKKKKECRVDLEYWLYDATSNIVVSEEREESFEWVYKPVSYNLTSLYDDNSMQVPTGWNLANETVTWEGCIEEASTVAVANFNPIPSGAKDLNINLVPSNDSERWKPAIRDLVWMRRDGSNNNTLNEVRRTNNEPRPGYYCPEPAFRLDDLTRSELQTYVNGLRPNGATYHDIGMIWGARFITPRGIFATDNATAPNGDAIARHIIFMTDGELSPSITTYTPYGTQWWDRRIHDGTDSTQIFNNHAERFQAACRAARQENMSVWVVAFGTNLTQNLIDCASPGRAFSAADSAALETTFREIAQRIAALRLTQ
;
A
#
# COMPACT_ATOMS: atom_id res chain seq x y z
N MET A 1 -71.32 112.42 6.23
CA MET A 1 -70.61 112.30 7.52
C MET A 1 -70.72 110.83 7.90
N GLY A 2 -69.77 109.93 7.62
CA GLY A 2 -68.32 110.01 7.82
C GLY A 2 -67.98 109.20 9.07
N HIS A 3 -67.79 107.88 8.96
CA HIS A 3 -67.08 107.09 9.97
C HIS A 3 -66.34 105.93 9.27
N GLU A 4 -65.02 106.08 9.21
CA GLU A 4 -64.06 105.07 8.80
C GLU A 4 -64.07 103.90 9.79
N THR A 5 -64.19 102.68 9.29
CA THR A 5 -63.78 101.47 10.00
C THR A 5 -62.41 101.04 9.49
N GLU A 6 -61.39 101.28 10.31
CA GLU A 6 -60.04 100.74 10.13
C GLU A 6 -60.07 99.20 10.10
N ARG A 7 -59.72 98.62 8.95
CA ARG A 7 -59.43 97.18 8.81
C ARG A 7 -58.09 96.88 9.48
N GLN A 8 -58.11 96.36 10.71
CA GLN A 8 -56.90 95.79 11.30
C GLN A 8 -56.44 94.55 10.52
N SER A 9 -55.19 94.60 10.03
CA SER A 9 -54.51 93.52 9.30
C SER A 9 -54.46 92.21 10.10
N PHE A 10 -54.81 91.10 9.43
CA PHE A 10 -54.80 89.72 9.95
C PHE A 10 -53.50 89.36 10.70
N PHE A 11 -52.35 89.83 10.21
CA PHE A 11 -51.04 89.60 10.82
C PHE A 11 -50.87 90.29 12.18
N ARG A 12 -51.54 91.43 12.39
CA ARG A 12 -51.51 92.17 13.67
C ARG A 12 -52.37 91.51 14.75
N ARG A 13 -53.36 90.70 14.35
CA ARG A 13 -54.20 89.90 15.24
C ARG A 13 -53.49 88.62 15.70
N ILE A 14 -52.72 87.99 14.81
CA ILE A 14 -51.90 86.81 15.12
C ILE A 14 -50.73 87.16 16.06
N ALA A 15 -50.10 88.32 15.88
CA ALA A 15 -48.97 88.76 16.71
C ALA A 15 -49.31 89.02 18.19
N LYS A 16 -50.61 89.06 18.57
CA LYS A 16 -51.08 89.28 19.95
C LYS A 16 -51.74 88.05 20.59
N ASP A 17 -51.82 86.93 19.87
CA ASP A 17 -52.51 85.72 20.33
C ASP A 17 -51.52 84.77 21.03
N ALA A 18 -51.81 84.38 22.29
CA ALA A 18 -50.95 83.48 23.07
C ALA A 18 -50.85 82.06 22.47
N THR A 19 -51.75 81.69 21.56
CA THR A 19 -51.68 80.45 20.77
C THR A 19 -50.74 80.55 19.55
N ALA A 20 -50.23 81.73 19.21
CA ALA A 20 -49.24 81.89 18.14
C ALA A 20 -47.88 81.26 18.50
N ASN A 21 -47.56 81.16 19.81
CA ASN A 21 -46.34 80.50 20.28
C ASN A 21 -46.33 79.00 19.93
N THR A 22 -47.47 78.30 19.94
CA THR A 22 -47.48 76.88 19.55
C THR A 22 -47.26 76.69 18.05
N MET A 23 -47.77 77.59 17.21
CA MET A 23 -47.48 77.56 15.76
C MET A 23 -46.01 77.88 15.47
N ALA A 24 -45.44 78.89 16.15
CA ALA A 24 -44.04 79.26 15.99
C ALA A 24 -43.09 78.15 16.49
N ILE A 25 -43.37 77.54 17.64
CA ILE A 25 -42.59 76.42 18.19
C ILE A 25 -42.73 75.16 17.31
N SER A 26 -43.95 74.85 16.83
CA SER A 26 -44.17 73.70 15.94
C SER A 26 -43.42 73.88 14.61
N ALA A 27 -43.49 75.08 14.01
CA ALA A 27 -42.73 75.42 12.81
C ALA A 27 -41.21 75.35 13.03
N ALA A 28 -40.73 75.84 14.18
CA ALA A 28 -39.32 75.76 14.54
C ALA A 28 -38.85 74.31 14.79
N SER A 29 -39.70 73.44 15.37
CA SER A 29 -39.39 72.01 15.59
C SER A 29 -39.42 71.15 14.32
N LEU A 30 -40.15 71.59 13.30
CA LEU A 30 -40.20 70.90 12.00
C LEU A 30 -38.86 70.94 11.27
N VAL A 31 -38.07 72.00 11.45
CA VAL A 31 -36.75 72.15 10.83
C VAL A 31 -35.75 71.05 11.27
N PRO A 32 -35.49 70.83 12.58
CA PRO A 32 -34.62 69.74 13.03
C PRO A 32 -35.21 68.34 12.77
N LEU A 33 -36.54 68.17 12.79
CA LEU A 33 -37.17 66.90 12.40
C LEU A 33 -36.94 66.57 10.93
N MET A 34 -37.14 67.55 10.04
CA MET A 34 -36.83 67.40 8.60
C MET A 34 -35.34 67.16 8.38
N ALA A 35 -34.47 67.78 9.18
CA ALA A 35 -33.03 67.53 9.09
C ALA A 35 -32.67 66.09 9.49
N MET A 36 -33.27 65.55 10.57
CA MET A 36 -33.03 64.16 10.98
C MET A 36 -33.57 63.14 9.96
N VAL A 37 -34.79 63.36 9.45
CA VAL A 37 -35.38 62.50 8.41
C VAL A 37 -34.56 62.60 7.12
N GLY A 38 -34.17 63.81 6.74
CA GLY A 38 -33.34 64.08 5.56
C GLY A 38 -31.97 63.42 5.64
N GLY A 39 -31.30 63.54 6.79
CA GLY A 39 -30.03 62.88 7.06
C GLY A 39 -30.15 61.37 6.97
N GLY A 40 -31.24 60.78 7.50
CA GLY A 40 -31.49 59.34 7.40
C GLY A 40 -31.70 58.84 5.97
N VAL A 41 -32.46 59.59 5.15
CA VAL A 41 -32.70 59.24 3.73
C VAL A 41 -31.41 59.36 2.91
N ASP A 42 -30.67 60.46 3.06
CA ASP A 42 -29.43 60.67 2.31
C ASP A 42 -28.32 59.70 2.76
N ALA A 43 -28.23 59.37 4.06
CA ALA A 43 -27.33 58.32 4.54
C ALA A 43 -27.70 56.93 3.98
N SER A 44 -28.99 56.61 3.89
CA SER A 44 -29.42 55.34 3.27
C SER A 44 -29.02 55.27 1.80
N ARG A 45 -29.16 56.39 1.05
CA ARG A 45 -28.71 56.47 -0.34
C ARG A 45 -27.19 56.37 -0.47
N TYR A 46 -26.45 56.99 0.44
CA TYR A 46 -24.99 56.89 0.51
C TYR A 46 -24.54 55.43 0.61
N TYR A 47 -25.02 54.70 1.62
CA TYR A 47 -24.61 53.30 1.82
C TYR A 47 -25.04 52.37 0.68
N MET A 48 -26.20 52.61 0.06
CA MET A 48 -26.62 51.85 -1.13
C MET A 48 -25.70 52.14 -2.33
N ALA A 49 -25.32 53.40 -2.54
CA ALA A 49 -24.43 53.79 -3.61
C ALA A 49 -23.00 53.26 -3.38
N GLU A 50 -22.46 53.37 -2.17
CA GLU A 50 -21.17 52.83 -1.77
C GLU A 50 -21.11 51.30 -1.93
N SER A 51 -22.09 50.56 -1.42
CA SER A 51 -22.13 49.10 -1.57
C SER A 51 -22.20 48.67 -3.03
N ARG A 52 -22.97 49.38 -3.86
CA ARG A 52 -23.04 49.08 -5.30
C ARG A 52 -21.76 49.47 -6.04
N LEU A 53 -21.10 50.55 -5.62
CA LEU A 53 -19.82 51.01 -6.17
C LEU A 53 -18.70 50.02 -5.83
N GLN A 54 -18.64 49.53 -4.58
CA GLN A 54 -17.71 48.50 -4.15
C GLN A 54 -17.87 47.24 -4.99
N ALA A 55 -19.10 46.73 -5.12
CA ALA A 55 -19.37 45.53 -5.92
C ALA A 55 -18.95 45.70 -7.40
N ALA A 56 -19.09 46.91 -7.96
CA ALA A 56 -18.63 47.20 -9.32
C ALA A 56 -17.11 47.30 -9.42
N CYS A 57 -16.44 47.88 -8.41
CA CYS A 57 -14.98 47.94 -8.30
C CYS A 57 -14.40 46.51 -8.25
N ASP A 58 -14.91 45.67 -7.36
CA ASP A 58 -14.47 44.28 -7.19
C ASP A 58 -14.64 43.49 -8.50
N ALA A 59 -15.78 43.64 -9.17
CA ALA A 59 -16.03 43.01 -10.46
C ALA A 59 -15.04 43.46 -11.54
N GLY A 60 -14.66 44.74 -11.57
CA GLY A 60 -13.70 45.27 -12.52
C GLY A 60 -12.26 44.86 -12.22
N ALA A 61 -11.84 44.88 -10.95
CA ALA A 61 -10.52 44.39 -10.53
C ALA A 61 -10.35 42.92 -10.86
N LEU A 62 -11.35 42.09 -10.53
CA LEU A 62 -11.34 40.66 -10.84
C LEU A 62 -11.30 40.39 -12.35
N ALA A 63 -12.08 41.13 -13.14
CA ALA A 63 -12.08 40.98 -14.59
C ALA A 63 -10.75 41.38 -15.23
N ALA A 64 -10.13 42.46 -14.74
CA ALA A 64 -8.80 42.85 -15.19
C ALA A 64 -7.73 41.82 -14.82
N ARG A 65 -7.77 41.29 -13.58
CA ARG A 65 -6.82 40.27 -13.12
C ARG A 65 -6.96 38.96 -13.89
N ARG A 66 -8.19 38.54 -14.18
CA ARG A 66 -8.47 37.33 -14.99
C ARG A 66 -8.02 37.43 -16.44
N ALA A 67 -7.90 38.64 -16.98
CA ALA A 67 -7.41 38.85 -18.34
C ALA A 67 -5.88 38.79 -18.44
N MET A 68 -5.16 38.88 -17.32
CA MET A 68 -3.71 38.77 -17.28
C MET A 68 -3.28 37.30 -17.43
N ALA A 69 -2.42 37.03 -18.41
CA ALA A 69 -1.81 35.70 -18.60
C ALA A 69 -0.56 35.48 -17.73
N ASP A 70 0.10 36.56 -17.32
CA ASP A 70 1.28 36.60 -16.48
C ASP A 70 1.18 37.76 -15.47
N ASP A 71 2.24 38.04 -14.72
CA ASP A 71 2.24 39.12 -13.72
C ASP A 71 2.32 40.52 -14.36
N THR A 72 2.23 40.63 -15.70
CA THR A 72 2.30 41.92 -16.39
C THR A 72 0.93 42.55 -16.58
N PHE A 73 0.75 43.75 -16.01
CA PHE A 73 -0.47 44.52 -16.18
C PHE A 73 -0.39 45.48 -17.37
N THR A 74 -1.14 45.17 -18.44
CA THR A 74 -1.16 45.95 -19.66
C THR A 74 -2.38 46.89 -19.74
N THR A 75 -2.35 47.81 -20.71
CA THR A 75 -3.50 48.69 -21.01
C THR A 75 -4.74 47.92 -21.45
N GLU A 76 -4.57 46.74 -22.05
CA GLU A 76 -5.68 45.86 -22.44
C GLU A 76 -6.43 45.33 -21.22
N HIS A 77 -5.71 44.84 -20.21
CA HIS A 77 -6.30 44.36 -18.95
C HIS A 77 -7.06 45.47 -18.23
N ARG A 78 -6.49 46.69 -18.20
CA ARG A 78 -7.17 47.89 -17.67
C ARG A 78 -8.47 48.20 -18.41
N THR A 79 -8.48 48.03 -19.73
CA THR A 79 -9.67 48.27 -20.56
C THR A 79 -10.78 47.28 -20.22
N ILE A 80 -10.44 46.01 -20.04
CA ILE A 80 -11.38 44.97 -19.65
C ILE A 80 -11.98 45.27 -18.26
N GLY A 81 -11.15 45.58 -17.26
CA GLY A 81 -11.64 45.95 -15.93
C GLY A 81 -12.55 47.17 -15.93
N ASN A 82 -12.21 48.18 -16.72
CA ASN A 82 -13.04 49.37 -16.89
C ASN A 82 -14.40 49.05 -17.51
N GLN A 83 -14.46 48.16 -18.51
CA GLN A 83 -15.71 47.72 -19.13
C GLN A 83 -16.60 46.95 -18.16
N PHE A 84 -16.03 46.04 -17.36
CA PHE A 84 -16.78 45.32 -16.33
C PHE A 84 -17.32 46.25 -15.24
N PHE A 85 -16.53 47.23 -14.81
CA PHE A 85 -17.02 48.27 -13.90
C PHE A 85 -18.17 49.07 -14.52
N ASP A 86 -18.02 49.51 -15.78
CA ASP A 86 -19.03 50.31 -16.50
C ASP A 86 -20.37 49.57 -16.66
N GLN A 87 -20.35 48.24 -16.81
CA GLN A 87 -21.55 47.42 -16.86
C GLN A 87 -22.23 47.27 -15.50
N ASN A 88 -21.44 47.19 -14.42
CA ASN A 88 -21.97 46.99 -13.06
C ASN A 88 -22.42 48.30 -12.38
N PHE A 89 -21.80 49.42 -12.76
CA PHE A 89 -22.14 50.78 -12.32
C PHE A 89 -22.21 51.76 -13.52
N PRO A 90 -23.34 51.77 -14.25
CA PRO A 90 -23.56 52.69 -15.36
C PRO A 90 -23.52 54.17 -14.95
N ASN A 91 -23.28 55.05 -15.91
CA ASN A 91 -23.35 56.50 -15.69
C ASN A 91 -24.74 56.93 -15.18
N GLY A 92 -24.77 57.76 -14.14
CA GLY A 92 -26.00 58.29 -13.55
C GLY A 92 -26.71 57.34 -12.57
N THR A 93 -26.11 56.20 -12.21
CA THR A 93 -26.63 55.33 -11.14
C THR A 93 -26.78 56.14 -9.85
N PHE A 94 -27.95 56.06 -9.19
CA PHE A 94 -28.32 56.89 -8.03
C PHE A 94 -28.28 58.41 -8.24
N GLY A 95 -28.16 58.89 -9.48
CA GLY A 95 -27.96 60.30 -9.82
C GLY A 95 -26.54 60.80 -9.60
N SER A 96 -25.56 59.90 -9.43
CA SER A 96 -24.18 60.28 -9.14
C SER A 96 -23.46 60.92 -10.33
N THR A 97 -22.56 61.86 -10.05
CA THR A 97 -21.72 62.58 -11.01
C THR A 97 -20.24 62.27 -10.78
N GLU A 98 -19.36 62.77 -11.67
CA GLU A 98 -17.89 62.65 -11.54
C GLU A 98 -17.37 61.23 -11.30
N ARG A 99 -17.96 60.25 -11.98
CA ARG A 99 -17.56 58.85 -11.86
C ARG A 99 -16.15 58.62 -12.40
N THR A 100 -15.26 58.14 -11.53
CA THR A 100 -13.89 57.74 -11.87
C THR A 100 -13.63 56.30 -11.47
N ARG A 101 -12.69 55.67 -12.17
CA ARG A 101 -12.21 54.31 -11.91
C ARG A 101 -10.79 54.19 -12.44
N SER A 102 -9.93 53.49 -11.71
CA SER A 102 -8.55 53.24 -12.10
C SER A 102 -8.12 51.88 -11.61
N TYR A 103 -7.44 51.12 -12.46
CA TYR A 103 -6.83 49.83 -12.10
C TYR A 103 -5.34 49.86 -12.44
N VAL A 104 -4.53 49.42 -11.49
CA VAL A 104 -3.06 49.32 -11.57
C VAL A 104 -2.62 47.94 -11.12
N GLY A 105 -1.68 47.35 -11.83
CA GLY A 105 -1.04 46.10 -11.40
C GLY A 105 0.17 46.36 -10.51
N THR A 106 0.45 45.45 -9.59
CA THR A 106 1.70 45.38 -8.82
C THR A 106 2.73 44.51 -9.53
N SER A 107 3.95 44.43 -9.00
CA SER A 107 4.98 43.51 -9.49
C SER A 107 4.64 42.04 -9.26
N ASP A 108 3.72 41.77 -8.34
CA ASP A 108 3.41 40.45 -7.82
C ASP A 108 2.14 39.87 -8.49
N GLY A 109 1.71 40.48 -9.60
CA GLY A 109 0.52 40.09 -10.36
C GLY A 109 -0.80 40.57 -9.77
N GLU A 110 -0.84 41.21 -8.61
CA GLU A 110 -2.05 41.75 -7.99
C GLU A 110 -2.59 42.97 -8.76
N VAL A 111 -3.92 43.09 -8.87
CA VAL A 111 -4.59 44.27 -9.45
C VAL A 111 -5.28 45.07 -8.36
N ASN A 112 -4.80 46.29 -8.14
CA ASN A 112 -5.40 47.27 -7.25
C ASN A 112 -6.26 48.26 -8.04
N GLY A 113 -7.48 48.47 -7.57
CA GLY A 113 -8.50 49.31 -8.16
C GLY A 113 -8.99 50.37 -7.20
N THR A 114 -9.32 51.55 -7.73
CA THR A 114 -9.97 52.63 -7.00
C THR A 114 -11.13 53.15 -7.82
N ALA A 115 -12.29 53.36 -7.19
CA ALA A 115 -13.48 53.90 -7.84
C ALA A 115 -14.12 54.99 -6.98
N SER A 116 -14.51 56.10 -7.60
CA SER A 116 -15.08 57.25 -6.87
C SER A 116 -16.25 57.87 -7.64
N VAL A 117 -17.22 58.39 -6.90
CA VAL A 117 -18.38 59.13 -7.42
C VAL A 117 -18.80 60.24 -6.45
N LYS A 118 -19.48 61.26 -6.97
CA LYS A 118 -20.19 62.25 -6.15
C LYS A 118 -21.69 61.98 -6.15
N LEU A 119 -22.27 61.82 -4.96
CA LEU A 119 -23.70 61.57 -4.79
C LEU A 119 -24.41 62.87 -4.37
N PRO A 120 -25.31 63.44 -5.19
CA PRO A 120 -26.09 64.59 -4.79
C PRO A 120 -27.07 64.21 -3.67
N SER A 121 -27.11 65.04 -2.64
CA SER A 121 -28.10 64.95 -1.56
C SER A 121 -29.51 65.24 -2.09
N THR A 122 -30.52 64.68 -1.43
CA THR A 122 -31.94 64.93 -1.75
C THR A 122 -32.54 65.98 -0.81
N ILE A 123 -32.42 65.75 0.50
CA ILE A 123 -33.05 66.60 1.51
C ILE A 123 -31.99 67.46 2.19
N MET A 124 -30.77 66.95 2.38
CA MET A 124 -29.69 67.67 3.06
C MET A 124 -29.09 68.82 2.25
N GLY A 125 -29.32 68.86 0.94
CA GLY A 125 -28.94 69.98 0.08
C GLY A 125 -29.63 71.28 0.48
N ALA A 126 -30.88 71.22 0.96
CA ALA A 126 -31.59 72.39 1.49
C ALA A 126 -30.96 72.94 2.79
N PHE A 127 -30.09 72.16 3.43
CA PHE A 127 -29.35 72.51 4.64
C PHE A 127 -27.85 72.80 4.36
N GLY A 128 -27.45 72.94 3.09
CA GLY A 128 -26.09 73.30 2.68
C GLY A 128 -25.13 72.12 2.48
N TYR A 129 -25.61 70.88 2.59
CA TYR A 129 -24.82 69.67 2.27
C TYR A 129 -25.22 69.17 0.89
N GLU A 130 -24.66 69.76 -0.15
CA GLU A 130 -25.13 69.54 -1.53
C GLU A 130 -24.78 68.14 -2.06
N GLU A 131 -23.60 67.61 -1.73
CA GLU A 131 -23.06 66.37 -2.30
C GLU A 131 -22.24 65.56 -1.27
N PHE A 132 -22.10 64.26 -1.50
CA PHE A 132 -21.23 63.35 -0.75
C PHE A 132 -20.23 62.66 -1.67
N ASP A 133 -18.94 62.73 -1.33
CA ASP A 133 -17.89 61.98 -2.02
C ASP A 133 -17.86 60.54 -1.52
N ILE A 134 -17.96 59.58 -2.45
CA ILE A 134 -17.84 58.15 -2.17
C ILE A 134 -16.62 57.64 -2.92
N SER A 135 -15.68 57.04 -2.20
CA SER A 135 -14.50 56.40 -2.77
C SER A 135 -14.35 55.01 -2.17
N VAL A 136 -14.10 54.02 -3.01
CA VAL A 136 -13.89 52.62 -2.63
C VAL A 136 -12.60 52.10 -3.25
N ASP A 137 -11.91 51.24 -2.50
CA ASP A 137 -10.73 50.53 -2.95
C ASP A 137 -11.10 49.06 -3.17
N CYS A 138 -10.56 48.44 -4.20
CA CYS A 138 -10.76 47.03 -4.51
C CYS A 138 -9.44 46.38 -4.93
N THR A 139 -9.25 45.13 -4.54
CA THR A 139 -8.03 44.37 -4.84
C THR A 139 -8.44 43.02 -5.41
N ALA A 140 -7.74 42.57 -6.45
CA ALA A 140 -7.90 41.25 -7.02
C ALA A 140 -6.54 40.59 -7.23
N ASP A 141 -6.38 39.40 -6.65
CA ASP A 141 -5.22 38.54 -6.83
C ASP A 141 -5.65 37.21 -7.47
N ILE A 142 -4.75 36.56 -8.19
CA ILE A 142 -4.93 35.19 -8.68
C ILE A 142 -3.89 34.34 -7.95
N ASN A 143 -4.31 33.70 -6.86
CA ASN A 143 -3.47 32.71 -6.22
C ASN A 143 -3.62 31.41 -7.04
N ILE A 144 -2.67 31.16 -7.93
CA ILE A 144 -2.66 29.94 -8.74
C ILE A 144 -2.28 28.80 -7.79
N SER A 145 -3.30 28.05 -7.37
CA SER A 145 -3.13 27.00 -6.36
C SER A 145 -2.10 25.95 -6.81
N ASN A 146 -1.16 25.64 -5.91
CA ASN A 146 -0.31 24.46 -6.02
C ASN A 146 -1.18 23.21 -6.08
N THR A 147 -0.82 22.25 -6.91
CA THR A 147 -1.64 21.06 -7.14
C THR A 147 -0.84 19.79 -6.97
N ASP A 148 -1.31 18.91 -6.10
CA ASP A 148 -0.79 17.54 -5.97
C ASP A 148 -1.76 16.56 -6.62
N ILE A 149 -1.24 15.72 -7.51
CA ILE A 149 -2.02 14.76 -8.29
C ILE A 149 -1.48 13.37 -8.03
N MET A 150 -2.29 12.52 -7.39
CA MET A 150 -1.97 11.13 -7.11
C MET A 150 -2.79 10.21 -8.00
N PHE A 151 -2.13 9.56 -8.96
CA PHE A 151 -2.76 8.52 -9.76
C PHE A 151 -2.76 7.20 -8.98
N VAL A 152 -3.94 6.62 -8.79
CA VAL A 152 -4.10 5.28 -8.26
C VAL A 152 -4.59 4.40 -9.40
N LEU A 153 -3.66 3.63 -9.97
CA LEU A 153 -3.83 2.97 -11.26
C LEU A 153 -4.02 1.47 -11.06
N ASP A 154 -5.14 0.94 -11.53
CA ASP A 154 -5.37 -0.49 -11.59
C ASP A 154 -4.42 -1.14 -12.61
N THR A 155 -3.58 -2.05 -12.15
CA THR A 155 -2.69 -2.85 -12.99
C THR A 155 -3.03 -4.33 -12.89
N THR A 156 -4.31 -4.68 -12.72
CA THR A 156 -4.75 -6.06 -12.54
C THR A 156 -4.81 -6.84 -13.85
N GLY A 157 -4.98 -8.15 -13.78
CA GLY A 157 -4.98 -9.01 -14.97
C GLY A 157 -6.06 -8.66 -16.00
N SER A 158 -7.21 -8.11 -15.58
CA SER A 158 -8.28 -7.66 -16.48
C SER A 158 -7.84 -6.51 -17.38
N MET A 159 -6.90 -5.68 -16.92
CA MET A 159 -6.37 -4.55 -17.69
C MET A 159 -5.63 -5.00 -18.95
N ALA A 160 -5.23 -6.29 -19.03
CA ALA A 160 -4.62 -6.88 -20.23
C ALA A 160 -5.64 -7.08 -21.37
N TRP A 161 -6.94 -7.07 -21.07
CA TRP A 161 -8.00 -7.38 -22.02
C TRP A 161 -8.43 -6.12 -22.77
N ARG A 162 -9.17 -6.30 -23.87
CA ARG A 162 -9.82 -5.20 -24.58
C ARG A 162 -10.92 -4.57 -23.73
N PRO A 163 -11.26 -3.28 -23.94
CA PRO A 163 -12.35 -2.61 -23.23
C PRO A 163 -13.68 -3.36 -23.25
N ASN A 164 -13.98 -4.07 -24.34
CA ASN A 164 -15.17 -4.90 -24.50
C ASN A 164 -15.15 -6.25 -23.74
N GLY A 165 -14.11 -6.53 -22.95
CA GLY A 165 -13.94 -7.75 -22.16
C GLY A 165 -13.26 -8.92 -22.89
N THR A 166 -12.87 -8.76 -24.16
CA THR A 166 -12.19 -9.83 -24.91
C THR A 166 -10.72 -9.96 -24.49
N ASN A 167 -10.30 -11.15 -24.06
CA ASN A 167 -8.89 -11.43 -23.70
C ASN A 167 -8.04 -11.86 -24.93
N CYS A 168 -6.71 -11.71 -24.81
CA CYS A 168 -5.74 -12.12 -25.83
C CYS A 168 -4.96 -13.39 -25.45
N GLY A 169 -5.56 -14.22 -24.60
CA GLY A 169 -4.94 -15.43 -24.06
C GLY A 169 -3.96 -15.17 -22.91
N SER A 170 -3.30 -16.24 -22.49
CA SER A 170 -2.33 -16.24 -21.40
C SER A 170 -1.13 -17.10 -21.77
N ALA A 171 0.08 -16.69 -21.37
CA ALA A 171 1.31 -17.45 -21.56
C ALA A 171 2.07 -17.55 -20.22
N GLY A 172 2.53 -18.75 -19.86
CA GLY A 172 3.33 -18.97 -18.65
C GLY A 172 2.65 -18.61 -17.32
N GLY A 173 1.32 -18.56 -17.26
CA GLY A 173 0.57 -18.14 -16.07
C GLY A 173 0.33 -16.62 -15.98
N PHE A 174 0.65 -15.88 -17.04
CA PHE A 174 0.45 -14.42 -17.15
C PHE A 174 -0.54 -14.12 -18.28
N TRP A 175 -1.33 -13.06 -18.13
CA TRP A 175 -2.18 -12.57 -19.21
C TRP A 175 -1.34 -11.90 -20.29
N THR A 176 -1.61 -12.25 -21.55
CA THR A 176 -1.00 -11.56 -22.68
C THR A 176 -1.74 -10.25 -22.89
N GLU A 177 -1.03 -9.13 -22.80
CA GLU A 177 -1.60 -7.80 -23.06
C GLU A 177 -2.04 -7.68 -24.52
N CYS A 178 -3.32 -7.35 -24.74
CA CYS A 178 -3.82 -6.99 -26.07
C CYS A 178 -3.18 -5.68 -26.57
N THR A 179 -2.96 -5.55 -27.87
CA THR A 179 -2.44 -4.30 -28.48
C THR A 179 -3.36 -3.10 -28.21
N ASP A 180 -4.66 -3.34 -28.19
CA ASP A 180 -5.75 -2.41 -27.88
C ASP A 180 -6.35 -2.70 -26.48
N SER A 181 -5.48 -3.06 -25.52
CA SER A 181 -5.89 -3.37 -24.15
C SER A 181 -6.36 -2.12 -23.39
N ARG A 182 -7.01 -2.36 -22.25
CA ARG A 182 -7.32 -1.30 -21.31
C ARG A 182 -6.06 -0.69 -20.69
N MET A 183 -5.01 -1.49 -20.49
CA MET A 183 -3.71 -0.97 -20.05
C MET A 183 -3.13 0.01 -21.08
N ALA A 184 -3.20 -0.32 -22.38
CA ALA A 184 -2.77 0.61 -23.43
C ALA A 184 -3.54 1.93 -23.38
N GLY A 185 -4.88 1.88 -23.28
CA GLY A 185 -5.71 3.08 -23.11
C GLY A 185 -5.41 3.87 -21.84
N LEU A 186 -5.11 3.19 -20.72
CA LEU A 186 -4.71 3.84 -19.46
C LEU A 186 -3.42 4.64 -19.63
N ARG A 187 -2.39 4.06 -20.27
CA ARG A 187 -1.12 4.74 -20.53
C ARG A 187 -1.33 6.01 -21.34
N ASP A 188 -2.13 5.93 -22.41
CA ASP A 188 -2.45 7.08 -23.26
C ASP A 188 -3.26 8.16 -22.52
N ALA A 189 -4.21 7.75 -21.68
CA ALA A 189 -5.03 8.66 -20.89
C ALA A 189 -4.24 9.42 -19.83
N VAL A 190 -3.30 8.76 -19.14
CA VAL A 190 -2.40 9.42 -18.17
C VAL A 190 -1.52 10.45 -18.87
N MET A 191 -0.96 10.12 -20.04
CA MET A 191 -0.18 11.09 -20.82
C MET A 191 -1.03 12.27 -21.30
N THR A 192 -2.26 12.01 -21.76
CA THR A 192 -3.21 13.07 -22.17
C THR A 192 -3.54 14.00 -21.01
N PHE A 193 -3.74 13.46 -19.80
CA PHE A 193 -3.97 14.25 -18.61
C PHE A 193 -2.77 15.14 -18.28
N TYR A 194 -1.57 14.56 -18.26
CA TYR A 194 -0.34 15.30 -17.99
C TYR A 194 -0.19 16.48 -18.97
N ASP A 195 -0.28 16.21 -20.27
CA ASP A 195 -0.17 17.24 -21.31
C ASP A 195 -1.20 18.36 -21.11
N THR A 196 -2.43 18.00 -20.73
CA THR A 196 -3.52 18.98 -20.50
C THR A 196 -3.30 19.82 -19.24
N VAL A 197 -2.72 19.27 -18.17
CA VAL A 197 -2.42 20.01 -16.95
C VAL A 197 -1.22 20.93 -17.16
N GLU A 198 -0.15 20.43 -17.77
CA GLU A 198 1.05 21.21 -18.06
C GLU A 198 0.76 22.38 -19.01
N ASP A 199 -0.03 22.16 -20.07
CA ASP A 199 -0.46 23.22 -21.00
C ASP A 199 -1.23 24.36 -20.31
N ALA A 200 -1.85 24.07 -19.15
CA ALA A 200 -2.61 25.02 -18.36
C ALA A 200 -1.86 25.53 -17.10
N THR A 201 -0.60 25.11 -16.91
CA THR A 201 0.21 25.49 -15.74
C THR A 201 1.03 26.75 -16.03
N SER A 202 1.05 27.69 -15.08
CA SER A 202 1.96 28.83 -15.10
C SER A 202 3.26 28.50 -14.37
N ASN A 203 4.35 29.22 -14.69
CA ASN A 203 5.64 29.08 -14.00
C ASN A 203 5.59 29.45 -12.50
N SER A 204 4.50 30.04 -12.02
CA SER A 204 4.33 30.49 -10.63
C SER A 204 3.67 29.45 -9.71
N ALA A 205 3.15 28.34 -10.26
CA ALA A 205 2.42 27.34 -9.48
C ALA A 205 3.01 25.93 -9.60
N GLN A 206 3.26 25.28 -8.47
CA GLN A 206 3.77 23.92 -8.44
C GLN A 206 2.69 22.92 -8.89
N VAL A 207 3.10 21.96 -9.72
CA VAL A 207 2.35 20.72 -9.97
C VAL A 207 3.25 19.56 -9.62
N ARG A 208 2.74 18.60 -8.85
CA ARG A 208 3.44 17.34 -8.57
C ARG A 208 2.57 16.16 -8.92
N TYR A 209 3.22 15.11 -9.41
CA TYR A 209 2.59 13.86 -9.78
C TYR A 209 3.16 12.74 -8.92
N GLY A 210 2.29 11.87 -8.44
CA GLY A 210 2.65 10.61 -7.80
C GLY A 210 1.82 9.48 -8.38
N ILE A 211 2.34 8.25 -8.36
CA ILE A 211 1.64 7.09 -8.91
C ILE A 211 1.71 5.92 -7.95
N VAL A 212 0.54 5.33 -7.68
CA VAL A 212 0.35 4.08 -6.95
C VAL A 212 -0.31 3.07 -7.88
N PRO A 213 0.46 2.24 -8.59
CA PRO A 213 -0.09 1.07 -9.27
C PRO A 213 -0.51 0.05 -8.21
N TYR A 214 -1.66 -0.59 -8.41
CA TYR A 214 -2.15 -1.61 -7.49
C TYR A 214 -2.70 -2.82 -8.23
N SER A 215 -2.56 -3.98 -7.58
CA SER A 215 -3.21 -5.22 -7.99
C SER A 215 -3.72 -5.95 -6.74
N SER A 216 -3.20 -7.15 -6.45
CA SER A 216 -3.40 -7.84 -5.18
C SER A 216 -2.52 -7.32 -4.06
N SER A 217 -1.58 -6.42 -4.38
CA SER A 217 -0.69 -5.73 -3.46
C SER A 217 -0.29 -4.34 -4.02
N VAL A 218 0.57 -3.64 -3.30
CA VAL A 218 1.21 -2.38 -3.70
C VAL A 218 2.71 -2.45 -3.43
N ASN A 219 3.51 -1.84 -4.31
CA ASN A 219 4.96 -1.84 -4.21
C ASN A 219 5.47 -0.48 -3.70
N VAL A 220 5.56 -0.34 -2.38
CA VAL A 220 5.87 0.93 -1.69
C VAL A 220 7.09 0.82 -0.78
N GLY A 221 7.73 -0.36 -0.75
CA GLY A 221 8.82 -0.68 0.16
C GLY A 221 10.05 0.18 -0.04
N ALA A 222 10.38 0.52 -1.29
CA ALA A 222 11.50 1.41 -1.59
C ALA A 222 11.29 2.80 -0.98
N GLU A 223 10.09 3.39 -1.12
CA GLU A 223 9.73 4.69 -0.54
C GLU A 223 9.75 4.65 1.00
N LEU A 224 9.29 3.55 1.60
CA LEU A 224 9.33 3.37 3.06
C LEU A 224 10.76 3.29 3.60
N ILE A 225 11.62 2.49 2.96
CA ILE A 225 13.02 2.34 3.37
C ILE A 225 13.79 3.64 3.15
N ALA A 226 13.59 4.31 2.02
CA ALA A 226 14.25 5.57 1.71
C ALA A 226 13.88 6.69 2.71
N ALA A 227 12.62 6.74 3.15
CA ALA A 227 12.18 7.72 4.11
C ALA A 227 12.57 7.36 5.55
N ASN A 228 12.30 6.14 6.01
CA ASN A 228 12.71 5.67 7.34
C ASN A 228 12.59 4.14 7.50
N PRO A 229 13.71 3.39 7.54
CA PRO A 229 13.68 1.93 7.70
C PRO A 229 13.02 1.44 9.00
N SER A 230 12.94 2.27 10.05
CA SER A 230 12.31 1.89 11.33
C SER A 230 10.79 1.72 11.26
N TRP A 231 10.17 2.09 10.14
CA TRP A 231 8.76 1.83 9.84
C TRP A 231 8.51 0.39 9.38
N MET A 232 9.55 -0.36 9.05
CA MET A 232 9.49 -1.77 8.69
C MET A 232 9.80 -2.66 9.90
N ALA A 233 9.11 -3.81 10.01
CA ALA A 233 9.28 -4.73 11.13
C ALA A 233 10.58 -5.55 11.01
N SER A 234 11.32 -5.72 12.12
CA SER A 234 12.54 -6.53 12.16
C SER A 234 12.30 -8.04 12.25
N SER A 235 11.05 -8.47 12.46
CA SER A 235 10.65 -9.87 12.38
C SER A 235 9.20 -10.01 11.93
N HIS A 236 8.87 -11.11 11.27
CA HIS A 236 7.50 -11.41 10.88
C HIS A 236 7.23 -12.91 10.78
N THR A 237 5.97 -13.30 10.96
CA THR A 237 5.52 -14.70 10.88
C THR A 237 4.75 -14.92 9.59
N TYR A 238 5.25 -15.82 8.74
CA TYR A 238 4.62 -16.19 7.48
C TYR A 238 4.02 -17.59 7.57
N GLN A 239 2.96 -17.86 6.80
CA GLN A 239 2.51 -19.23 6.54
C GLN A 239 3.61 -19.95 5.77
N SER A 240 4.42 -20.78 6.44
CA SER A 240 5.70 -21.22 5.91
C SER A 240 5.96 -22.70 6.21
N ARG A 241 7.23 -23.09 6.23
CA ARG A 241 7.69 -24.43 6.56
C ARG A 241 9.04 -24.39 7.28
N GLU A 242 9.31 -25.44 8.05
CA GLU A 242 10.65 -25.75 8.58
C GLU A 242 11.00 -27.20 8.21
N GLY A 243 12.29 -27.50 8.04
CA GLY A 243 12.75 -28.85 7.79
C GLY A 243 12.92 -29.62 9.11
N ASP A 244 12.51 -30.87 9.11
CA ASP A 244 12.62 -31.77 10.26
C ASP A 244 13.20 -33.12 9.81
N TYR A 245 14.11 -33.67 10.62
CA TYR A 245 14.68 -35.00 10.39
C TYR A 245 13.95 -35.99 11.29
N VAL A 246 13.12 -36.83 10.69
CA VAL A 246 12.44 -37.91 11.40
C VAL A 246 13.44 -39.07 11.53
N LEU A 247 13.68 -39.45 12.78
CA LEU A 247 14.64 -40.48 13.13
C LEU A 247 13.89 -41.80 13.32
N GLY A 248 14.28 -42.82 12.55
CA GLY A 248 13.81 -44.19 12.74
C GLY A 248 14.42 -44.85 13.98
N ASP A 249 14.01 -46.09 14.22
CA ASP A 249 14.61 -46.93 15.26
C ASP A 249 16.04 -47.34 14.88
N TRP A 250 16.85 -47.66 15.90
CA TRP A 250 18.20 -48.20 15.69
C TRP A 250 18.11 -49.68 15.28
N GLU A 251 18.72 -50.02 14.14
CA GLU A 251 18.86 -51.38 13.64
C GLU A 251 20.32 -51.83 13.68
N THR A 252 20.58 -53.01 14.25
CA THR A 252 21.93 -53.58 14.31
C THR A 252 22.39 -54.01 12.90
N THR A 253 23.42 -53.34 12.37
CA THR A 253 24.01 -53.68 11.07
C THR A 253 25.11 -54.72 11.18
N SER A 254 25.89 -54.71 12.27
CA SER A 254 26.90 -55.74 12.51
C SER A 254 27.19 -55.93 14.00
N THR A 255 27.70 -57.12 14.32
CA THR A 255 28.29 -57.40 15.63
C THR A 255 29.58 -58.15 15.41
N SER A 256 30.68 -57.68 16.00
CA SER A 256 31.99 -58.31 15.91
C SER A 256 32.54 -58.64 17.30
N TYR A 257 33.32 -59.71 17.38
CA TYR A 257 33.76 -60.31 18.63
C TYR A 257 35.28 -60.46 18.62
N PHE A 258 35.98 -59.71 19.47
CA PHE A 258 37.42 -59.75 19.60
C PHE A 258 37.82 -60.32 20.95
N ARG A 259 38.44 -61.49 20.94
CA ARG A 259 38.95 -62.12 22.16
C ARG A 259 40.02 -61.24 22.80
N THR A 260 39.90 -61.03 24.11
CA THR A 260 40.85 -60.19 24.89
C THR A 260 41.52 -60.94 26.04
N SER A 261 40.99 -62.11 26.43
CA SER A 261 41.57 -62.95 27.48
C SER A 261 42.08 -64.30 26.96
N GLY A 262 42.73 -65.06 27.85
CA GLY A 262 42.89 -66.50 27.68
C GLY A 262 41.54 -67.23 27.55
N ALA A 263 41.57 -68.39 26.88
CA ALA A 263 40.44 -69.30 26.74
C ALA A 263 40.23 -70.12 28.03
N PHE A 264 38.99 -70.28 28.45
CA PHE A 264 38.58 -71.05 29.63
C PHE A 264 37.32 -71.87 29.32
N ASN A 265 36.89 -72.75 30.24
CA ASN A 265 35.70 -73.61 30.06
C ASN A 265 35.69 -74.43 28.75
N TRP A 266 36.80 -75.12 28.47
CA TRP A 266 36.92 -75.99 27.30
C TRP A 266 35.98 -77.20 27.39
N ARG A 267 35.28 -77.47 26.29
CA ARG A 267 34.27 -78.53 26.15
C ARG A 267 34.49 -79.27 24.84
N TYR A 268 34.86 -80.53 24.92
CA TYR A 268 35.00 -81.40 23.77
C TYR A 268 33.64 -81.69 23.12
N GLN A 269 33.55 -81.63 21.80
CA GLN A 269 32.30 -81.86 21.05
C GLN A 269 32.38 -83.07 20.11
N GLY A 270 33.57 -83.56 19.77
CA GLY A 270 33.77 -84.74 18.93
C GLY A 270 34.84 -84.57 17.87
N GLU A 271 34.97 -85.57 17.00
CA GLU A 271 35.82 -85.55 15.81
C GLU A 271 35.00 -85.32 14.54
N TYR A 272 35.56 -84.58 13.59
CA TYR A 272 34.98 -84.31 12.28
C TYR A 272 35.99 -84.61 11.18
N GLU A 273 35.54 -85.30 10.12
CA GLU A 273 36.33 -85.57 8.92
C GLU A 273 35.83 -84.68 7.78
N GLU A 274 36.71 -83.84 7.24
CA GLU A 274 36.45 -83.03 6.04
C GLU A 274 37.23 -83.60 4.85
N LYS A 275 36.57 -83.76 3.70
CA LYS A 275 37.20 -84.20 2.45
C LYS A 275 37.14 -83.10 1.39
N LEU A 276 38.27 -82.45 1.13
CA LEU A 276 38.41 -81.44 0.08
C LEU A 276 38.90 -82.11 -1.21
N LYS A 277 38.26 -81.80 -2.34
CA LYS A 277 38.61 -82.34 -3.65
C LYS A 277 39.08 -81.22 -4.57
N LYS A 278 39.97 -81.56 -5.50
CA LYS A 278 40.61 -80.65 -6.47
C LYS A 278 41.47 -79.55 -5.83
N VAL A 279 41.92 -79.74 -4.60
CA VAL A 279 42.84 -78.82 -3.92
C VAL A 279 44.30 -79.23 -4.16
N SER A 280 45.21 -78.27 -4.08
CA SER A 280 46.65 -78.47 -4.06
C SER A 280 47.13 -78.94 -2.68
N GLU A 281 48.41 -79.31 -2.61
CA GLU A 281 49.05 -79.74 -1.36
C GLU A 281 49.13 -78.59 -0.35
N SER A 282 49.50 -77.37 -0.80
CA SER A 282 49.52 -76.22 0.10
C SER A 282 48.13 -75.79 0.57
N GLU A 283 47.11 -75.88 -0.29
CA GLU A 283 45.72 -75.61 0.12
C GLU A 283 45.21 -76.63 1.15
N CYS A 284 45.75 -77.86 1.15
CA CYS A 284 45.47 -78.86 2.17
C CYS A 284 46.16 -78.51 3.50
N ASP A 285 47.43 -78.10 3.43
CA ASP A 285 48.20 -77.66 4.61
C ASP A 285 47.59 -76.40 5.26
N ASP A 286 47.14 -75.44 4.44
CA ASP A 286 46.46 -74.22 4.92
C ASP A 286 45.13 -74.56 5.61
N ALA A 287 44.36 -75.51 5.07
CA ALA A 287 43.10 -75.98 5.66
C ALA A 287 43.29 -76.67 7.02
N ILE A 288 44.48 -77.25 7.26
CA ILE A 288 44.88 -77.84 8.54
C ILE A 288 45.30 -76.74 9.54
N ALA A 289 45.91 -75.65 9.07
CA ALA A 289 46.55 -74.65 9.93
C ALA A 289 45.65 -73.47 10.39
N THR A 290 44.50 -73.21 9.76
CA THR A 290 43.81 -71.90 9.84
C THR A 290 42.48 -71.84 10.63
N ARG A 291 42.21 -72.74 11.58
CA ARG A 291 40.85 -72.85 12.18
C ARG A 291 40.75 -72.53 13.68
N PHE A 292 40.98 -71.26 14.03
CA PHE A 292 40.90 -70.79 15.43
C PHE A 292 39.97 -69.57 15.60
N ASP A 293 39.36 -69.44 16.76
CA ASP A 293 38.58 -68.28 17.24
C ASP A 293 37.35 -67.93 16.38
N ILE A 294 36.62 -68.95 15.93
CA ILE A 294 35.35 -68.78 15.20
C ILE A 294 34.23 -68.53 16.22
N TYR A 295 33.45 -67.46 16.06
CA TYR A 295 32.33 -67.18 16.96
C TYR A 295 31.30 -68.32 16.94
N HIS A 296 30.94 -68.85 18.11
CA HIS A 296 29.88 -69.85 18.25
C HIS A 296 28.60 -69.22 18.81
N SER A 297 28.68 -68.65 20.02
CA SER A 297 27.53 -68.07 20.70
C SER A 297 27.95 -67.07 21.78
N SER A 298 27.01 -66.25 22.21
CA SER A 298 27.18 -65.35 23.34
C SER A 298 25.81 -65.03 23.96
N ASN A 299 25.82 -64.57 25.21
CA ASN A 299 24.60 -64.13 25.90
C ASN A 299 24.62 -62.61 26.11
N GLN A 300 23.76 -61.90 25.38
CA GLN A 300 23.68 -60.43 25.44
C GLN A 300 23.37 -59.89 26.83
N SER A 301 22.61 -60.63 27.65
CA SER A 301 22.32 -60.21 29.04
C SER A 301 23.54 -60.20 29.96
N GLY A 302 24.62 -60.90 29.58
CA GLY A 302 25.89 -60.92 30.30
C GLY A 302 26.90 -59.89 29.80
N TRP A 303 26.53 -59.03 28.84
CA TRP A 303 27.41 -58.00 28.30
C TRP A 303 27.39 -56.75 29.19
N THR A 304 28.56 -56.18 29.42
CA THR A 304 28.74 -54.92 30.16
C THR A 304 29.13 -53.82 29.21
N LEU A 305 28.40 -52.70 29.21
CA LEU A 305 28.71 -51.54 28.38
C LEU A 305 30.06 -50.93 28.77
N VAL A 306 30.93 -50.74 27.78
CA VAL A 306 32.23 -50.07 27.93
C VAL A 306 32.16 -48.64 27.42
N SER A 307 31.63 -48.44 26.20
CA SER A 307 31.50 -47.12 25.59
C SER A 307 30.47 -47.10 24.47
N GLN A 308 29.89 -45.94 24.18
CA GLN A 308 29.00 -45.72 23.04
C GLN A 308 29.29 -44.35 22.42
N ASN A 309 29.29 -44.25 21.08
CA ASN A 309 29.35 -42.96 20.39
C ASN A 309 27.92 -42.42 20.08
N GLY A 310 27.81 -41.13 19.78
CA GLY A 310 26.53 -40.48 19.43
C GLY A 310 26.28 -40.33 17.93
N ASN A 311 27.02 -41.06 17.08
CA ASN A 311 26.99 -40.90 15.63
C ASN A 311 25.97 -41.85 14.99
N ASN A 312 25.68 -41.66 13.70
CA ASN A 312 24.99 -42.62 12.85
C ASN A 312 25.96 -43.00 11.70
N PRO A 313 26.49 -44.24 11.62
CA PRO A 313 26.25 -45.39 12.51
C PRO A 313 26.70 -45.17 13.96
N ARG A 314 25.91 -45.69 14.89
CA ARG A 314 26.22 -45.79 16.32
C ARG A 314 27.04 -47.04 16.56
N THR A 315 28.16 -46.88 17.26
CA THR A 315 29.02 -47.97 17.69
C THR A 315 28.98 -48.09 19.20
N THR A 316 28.59 -49.27 19.68
CA THR A 316 28.52 -49.61 21.10
C THR A 316 29.51 -50.74 21.39
N ASN A 317 30.48 -50.45 22.26
CA ASN A 317 31.46 -51.43 22.73
C ASN A 317 30.99 -52.02 24.06
N TYR A 318 30.90 -53.34 24.11
CA TYR A 318 30.66 -54.11 25.32
C TYR A 318 31.86 -54.99 25.63
N THR A 319 31.95 -55.43 26.88
CA THR A 319 32.80 -56.53 27.31
C THR A 319 31.93 -57.64 27.87
N GLY A 320 32.26 -58.89 27.58
CA GLY A 320 31.45 -60.03 28.03
C GLY A 320 32.09 -61.36 27.65
N THR A 321 31.47 -62.43 28.11
CA THR A 321 31.89 -63.79 27.77
C THR A 321 31.30 -64.23 26.43
N VAL A 322 32.16 -64.66 25.51
CA VAL A 322 31.81 -65.22 24.21
C VAL A 322 32.35 -66.63 24.11
N THR A 323 31.53 -67.54 23.57
CA THR A 323 31.94 -68.90 23.28
C THR A 323 32.44 -68.98 21.84
N TYR A 324 33.62 -69.55 21.65
CA TYR A 324 34.26 -69.75 20.35
C TYR A 324 34.41 -71.24 20.04
N GLU A 325 34.38 -71.55 18.75
CA GLU A 325 34.78 -72.83 18.19
C GLU A 325 36.29 -72.86 17.98
N TYR A 326 36.87 -74.01 18.27
CA TYR A 326 38.27 -74.29 18.07
C TYR A 326 38.41 -75.66 17.42
N TYR A 327 39.14 -75.72 16.32
CA TYR A 327 39.43 -76.96 15.63
C TYR A 327 40.94 -77.23 15.68
N SER A 328 41.30 -78.44 16.08
CA SER A 328 42.70 -78.90 16.06
C SER A 328 42.83 -80.21 15.31
N ASP A 329 43.89 -80.34 14.51
CA ASP A 329 44.19 -81.57 13.80
C ASP A 329 44.56 -82.70 14.78
N VAL A 330 43.99 -83.89 14.54
CA VAL A 330 44.33 -85.10 15.30
C VAL A 330 45.53 -85.86 14.75
N GLY A 331 46.20 -85.30 13.73
CA GLY A 331 47.41 -85.87 13.13
C GLY A 331 47.15 -87.01 12.16
N ASN A 332 45.90 -87.22 11.74
CA ASN A 332 45.50 -88.21 10.71
C ASN A 332 45.13 -87.58 9.35
N SER A 333 45.26 -86.25 9.25
CA SER A 333 45.07 -85.51 8.01
C SER A 333 46.04 -85.98 6.91
N SER A 334 45.57 -86.10 5.67
CA SER A 334 46.36 -86.65 4.56
C SER A 334 46.00 -86.06 3.19
N TYR A 335 47.01 -85.81 2.35
CA TYR A 335 46.85 -85.35 0.97
C TYR A 335 47.20 -86.44 -0.06
N LYS A 336 46.30 -86.68 -1.02
CA LYS A 336 46.47 -87.65 -2.12
C LYS A 336 46.76 -86.93 -3.43
N LYS A 337 48.05 -86.71 -3.71
CA LYS A 337 48.57 -85.98 -4.89
C LYS A 337 47.99 -86.40 -6.25
N LYS A 338 47.76 -87.69 -6.49
CA LYS A 338 47.19 -88.20 -7.76
C LYS A 338 45.72 -87.88 -7.95
N LYS A 339 44.96 -87.77 -6.86
CA LYS A 339 43.52 -87.47 -6.87
C LYS A 339 43.21 -86.00 -6.56
N LYS A 340 44.24 -85.24 -6.16
CA LYS A 340 44.09 -83.86 -5.63
C LYS A 340 43.03 -83.82 -4.54
N GLU A 341 43.13 -84.73 -3.57
CA GLU A 341 42.14 -84.91 -2.51
C GLU A 341 42.82 -84.81 -1.15
N CYS A 342 42.32 -83.92 -0.30
CA CYS A 342 42.77 -83.70 1.06
C CYS A 342 41.72 -84.26 2.02
N ARG A 343 42.15 -85.07 2.98
CA ARG A 343 41.35 -85.48 4.13
C ARG A 343 41.90 -84.73 5.33
N VAL A 344 41.04 -84.01 6.04
CA VAL A 344 41.38 -83.31 7.27
C VAL A 344 40.58 -83.95 8.39
N ASP A 345 41.24 -84.50 9.40
CA ASP A 345 40.60 -85.04 10.59
C ASP A 345 40.82 -84.03 11.74
N LEU A 346 39.73 -83.51 12.30
CA LEU A 346 39.76 -82.43 13.29
C LEU A 346 39.04 -82.86 14.57
N GLU A 347 39.55 -82.46 15.72
CA GLU A 347 38.75 -82.35 16.94
C GLU A 347 38.05 -80.99 16.98
N TYR A 348 36.79 -81.01 17.40
CA TYR A 348 35.97 -79.83 17.61
C TYR A 348 35.81 -79.57 19.11
N TRP A 349 36.17 -78.36 19.53
CA TRP A 349 36.07 -77.88 20.90
C TRP A 349 35.29 -76.56 20.96
N LEU A 350 34.58 -76.38 22.07
CA LEU A 350 34.01 -75.09 22.46
C LEU A 350 34.73 -74.56 23.69
N TYR A 351 35.07 -73.28 23.70
CA TYR A 351 35.65 -72.63 24.86
C TYR A 351 35.05 -71.23 25.05
N ASP A 352 35.11 -70.70 26.26
CA ASP A 352 34.69 -69.35 26.60
C ASP A 352 35.90 -68.42 26.72
N ALA A 353 35.76 -67.18 26.28
CA ALA A 353 36.73 -66.13 26.53
C ALA A 353 36.04 -64.79 26.83
N THR A 354 36.74 -63.92 27.56
CA THR A 354 36.33 -62.52 27.66
C THR A 354 36.69 -61.83 26.36
N SER A 355 35.71 -61.17 25.76
CA SER A 355 35.84 -60.51 24.48
C SER A 355 35.33 -59.08 24.53
N ASN A 356 35.93 -58.24 23.70
CA ASN A 356 35.34 -56.97 23.30
C ASN A 356 34.31 -57.27 22.20
N ILE A 357 33.08 -56.86 22.44
CA ILE A 357 31.97 -57.02 21.50
C ILE A 357 31.64 -55.64 20.96
N VAL A 358 31.76 -55.46 19.65
CA VAL A 358 31.46 -54.19 18.98
C VAL A 358 30.17 -54.36 18.21
N VAL A 359 29.11 -53.69 18.67
CA VAL A 359 27.82 -53.63 18.00
C VAL A 359 27.76 -52.33 17.21
N SER A 360 27.54 -52.43 15.91
CA SER A 360 27.26 -51.27 15.05
C SER A 360 25.77 -51.26 14.73
N GLU A 361 25.14 -50.13 14.96
CA GLU A 361 23.72 -49.88 14.70
C GLU A 361 23.60 -48.67 13.78
N GLU A 362 22.67 -48.70 12.84
CA GLU A 362 22.29 -47.57 12.00
C GLU A 362 20.82 -47.27 12.24
N ARG A 363 20.40 -46.03 12.01
CA ARG A 363 18.98 -45.68 11.95
C ARG A 363 18.70 -44.99 10.63
N GLU A 364 17.50 -45.18 10.11
CA GLU A 364 17.04 -44.41 8.97
C GLU A 364 16.79 -42.96 9.40
N GLU A 365 17.26 -42.01 8.59
CA GLU A 365 16.98 -40.59 8.78
C GLU A 365 16.24 -40.11 7.54
N SER A 366 14.98 -39.72 7.71
CA SER A 366 14.16 -39.20 6.62
C SER A 366 13.89 -37.71 6.84
N PHE A 367 14.02 -36.94 5.76
CA PHE A 367 13.77 -35.51 5.77
C PHE A 367 12.31 -35.23 5.42
N GLU A 368 11.63 -34.44 6.25
CA GLU A 368 10.27 -33.97 6.01
C GLU A 368 10.18 -32.45 6.19
N TRP A 369 9.28 -31.84 5.44
CA TRP A 369 8.82 -30.47 5.66
C TRP A 369 7.66 -30.45 6.63
N VAL A 370 7.76 -29.57 7.62
CA VAL A 370 6.70 -29.25 8.57
C VAL A 370 6.10 -27.90 8.20
N TYR A 371 4.92 -27.91 7.61
CA TYR A 371 4.21 -26.72 7.16
C TYR A 371 3.38 -26.11 8.29
N LYS A 372 3.77 -24.91 8.73
CA LYS A 372 3.15 -24.15 9.84
C LYS A 372 3.53 -22.66 9.77
N PRO A 373 2.92 -21.78 10.58
CA PRO A 373 3.43 -20.43 10.74
C PRO A 373 4.86 -20.43 11.29
N VAL A 374 5.80 -19.76 10.61
CA VAL A 374 7.21 -19.66 11.02
C VAL A 374 7.62 -18.20 11.08
N SER A 375 8.27 -17.81 12.18
CA SER A 375 8.80 -16.46 12.38
C SER A 375 10.22 -16.34 11.85
N TYR A 376 10.48 -15.32 11.05
CA TYR A 376 11.80 -15.01 10.49
C TYR A 376 12.31 -13.68 11.02
N ASN A 377 13.63 -13.59 11.23
CA ASN A 377 14.32 -12.32 11.48
C ASN A 377 14.61 -11.66 10.13
N LEU A 378 14.13 -10.42 9.97
CA LEU A 378 14.17 -9.65 8.73
C LEU A 378 15.24 -8.56 8.75
N THR A 379 16.01 -8.45 9.82
CA THR A 379 16.95 -7.33 10.01
C THR A 379 17.97 -7.23 8.87
N SER A 380 18.50 -8.34 8.39
CA SER A 380 19.46 -8.36 7.28
C SER A 380 18.82 -8.16 5.91
N LEU A 381 17.50 -8.26 5.80
CA LEU A 381 16.79 -8.12 4.52
C LEU A 381 16.95 -6.71 3.95
N TYR A 382 16.96 -5.70 4.81
CA TYR A 382 16.91 -4.29 4.40
C TYR A 382 18.24 -3.73 3.91
N ASP A 383 19.34 -4.49 4.05
CA ASP A 383 20.65 -4.08 3.56
C ASP A 383 20.73 -4.23 2.03
N ASP A 384 20.29 -5.38 1.50
CA ASP A 384 20.43 -5.75 0.08
C ASP A 384 19.13 -6.29 -0.55
N ASN A 385 17.97 -6.03 0.07
CA ASN A 385 16.67 -6.62 -0.29
C ASN A 385 16.68 -8.16 -0.39
N SER A 386 17.59 -8.83 0.32
CA SER A 386 17.72 -10.28 0.30
C SER A 386 18.23 -10.84 1.62
N MET A 387 17.93 -12.11 1.90
CA MET A 387 18.41 -12.82 3.08
C MET A 387 18.54 -14.32 2.82
N GLN A 388 19.38 -14.99 3.60
CA GLN A 388 19.53 -16.44 3.57
C GLN A 388 18.60 -17.09 4.59
N VAL A 389 17.86 -18.10 4.17
CA VAL A 389 16.98 -18.88 5.05
C VAL A 389 17.13 -20.38 4.81
N PRO A 390 17.05 -21.23 5.84
CA PRO A 390 17.18 -22.69 5.70
C PRO A 390 15.89 -23.33 5.16
N THR A 391 15.35 -22.80 4.06
CA THR A 391 14.12 -23.27 3.41
C THR A 391 14.38 -24.19 2.21
N GLY A 392 15.65 -24.47 1.89
CA GLY A 392 16.06 -25.40 0.85
C GLY A 392 16.09 -26.86 1.32
N TRP A 393 16.16 -27.77 0.35
CA TRP A 393 16.22 -29.22 0.62
C TRP A 393 17.37 -29.56 1.59
N ASN A 394 17.14 -30.45 2.56
CA ASN A 394 18.10 -30.79 3.61
C ASN A 394 18.61 -29.58 4.40
N LEU A 395 17.73 -28.62 4.71
CA LEU A 395 18.06 -27.37 5.42
C LEU A 395 19.13 -26.52 4.71
N ALA A 396 19.28 -26.68 3.39
CA ALA A 396 20.13 -25.81 2.61
C ALA A 396 19.65 -24.35 2.71
N ASN A 397 20.59 -23.42 2.83
CA ASN A 397 20.26 -22.01 2.76
C ASN A 397 19.86 -21.63 1.33
N GLU A 398 18.70 -20.98 1.22
CA GLU A 398 18.22 -20.36 0.00
C GLU A 398 18.21 -18.84 0.17
N THR A 399 18.59 -18.13 -0.89
CA THR A 399 18.39 -16.70 -0.98
C THR A 399 16.91 -16.41 -1.22
N VAL A 400 16.29 -15.62 -0.35
CA VAL A 400 15.00 -15.01 -0.62
C VAL A 400 15.19 -13.52 -0.89
N THR A 401 14.44 -13.00 -1.87
CA THR A 401 14.51 -11.60 -2.29
C THR A 401 13.18 -10.92 -2.02
N TRP A 402 13.23 -9.67 -1.57
CA TRP A 402 12.07 -8.82 -1.39
C TRP A 402 11.89 -7.89 -2.60
N GLU A 403 10.75 -8.01 -3.26
CA GLU A 403 10.40 -7.25 -4.47
C GLU A 403 9.92 -5.81 -4.20
N GLY A 404 9.75 -5.44 -2.91
CA GLY A 404 9.31 -4.11 -2.46
C GLY A 404 7.86 -4.03 -2.01
N CYS A 405 7.02 -5.04 -2.25
CA CYS A 405 5.64 -5.04 -1.75
C CYS A 405 5.54 -5.33 -0.26
N ILE A 406 4.48 -4.85 0.39
CA ILE A 406 4.33 -4.93 1.84
C ILE A 406 3.12 -5.76 2.26
N GLU A 407 3.20 -6.29 3.47
CA GLU A 407 2.06 -6.56 4.33
C GLU A 407 1.76 -5.37 5.24
N GLU A 408 0.48 -5.08 5.39
CA GLU A 408 -0.03 -3.92 6.11
C GLU A 408 0.22 -3.98 7.63
N ALA A 409 0.05 -2.82 8.26
CA ALA A 409 -0.03 -2.72 9.71
C ALA A 409 -1.16 -3.62 10.27
N SER A 410 -1.15 -3.86 11.58
CA SER A 410 -2.17 -4.69 12.23
C SER A 410 -3.58 -4.15 11.98
N THR A 411 -4.51 -5.08 11.78
CA THR A 411 -5.91 -4.78 11.47
C THR A 411 -6.88 -5.54 12.37
N VAL A 412 -8.18 -5.35 12.15
CA VAL A 412 -9.25 -6.06 12.85
C VAL A 412 -10.19 -6.77 11.88
N ALA A 413 -10.65 -7.97 12.27
CA ALA A 413 -11.64 -8.75 11.54
C ALA A 413 -13.06 -8.33 11.92
N VAL A 414 -13.53 -7.20 11.40
CA VAL A 414 -14.91 -6.71 11.56
C VAL A 414 -15.54 -6.39 10.21
N ALA A 415 -16.87 -6.34 10.15
CA ALA A 415 -17.60 -6.07 8.91
C ALA A 415 -17.94 -4.60 8.66
N ASN A 416 -17.77 -3.71 9.66
CA ASN A 416 -18.11 -2.29 9.54
C ASN A 416 -16.90 -1.42 9.88
N PHE A 417 -16.58 -0.48 8.97
CA PHE A 417 -15.47 0.45 9.07
C PHE A 417 -15.92 1.93 9.09
N ASN A 418 -17.13 2.19 9.59
CA ASN A 418 -17.68 3.53 9.80
C ASN A 418 -18.23 3.71 11.24
N PRO A 419 -17.49 4.37 12.16
CA PRO A 419 -16.13 4.91 11.97
C PRO A 419 -15.07 3.80 11.86
N ILE A 420 -13.87 4.15 11.39
CA ILE A 420 -12.73 3.21 11.34
C ILE A 420 -12.41 2.73 12.76
N PRO A 421 -12.36 1.41 13.04
CA PRO A 421 -12.01 0.89 14.35
C PRO A 421 -10.58 1.29 14.75
N SER A 422 -10.36 1.61 16.02
CA SER A 422 -9.04 2.04 16.52
C SER A 422 -7.93 0.98 16.38
N GLY A 423 -8.31 -0.29 16.26
CA GLY A 423 -7.40 -1.41 15.98
C GLY A 423 -7.08 -1.62 14.49
N ALA A 424 -7.78 -0.98 13.56
CA ALA A 424 -7.49 -1.04 12.12
C ALA A 424 -6.38 -0.04 11.76
N LYS A 425 -5.12 -0.34 12.14
CA LYS A 425 -3.97 0.57 11.93
C LYS A 425 -3.66 0.78 10.45
N ASP A 426 -3.83 -0.26 9.66
CA ASP A 426 -3.79 -0.29 8.19
C ASP A 426 -4.66 0.78 7.51
N LEU A 427 -5.86 1.05 8.04
CA LEU A 427 -6.78 2.05 7.48
C LEU A 427 -6.48 3.49 7.93
N ASN A 428 -5.54 3.69 8.87
CA ASN A 428 -5.09 5.01 9.23
C ASN A 428 -4.13 5.54 8.15
N ILE A 429 -4.65 6.38 7.25
CA ILE A 429 -3.85 7.01 6.18
C ILE A 429 -2.75 7.94 6.72
N ASN A 430 -2.85 8.36 7.98
CA ASN A 430 -1.88 9.22 8.66
C ASN A 430 -1.03 8.46 9.69
N LEU A 431 -0.98 7.13 9.60
CA LEU A 431 -0.20 6.30 10.52
C LEU A 431 1.28 6.70 10.47
N VAL A 432 1.88 6.91 11.64
CA VAL A 432 3.33 6.98 11.84
C VAL A 432 3.70 5.89 12.83
N PRO A 433 4.39 4.81 12.41
CA PRO A 433 4.63 3.67 13.28
C PRO A 433 5.44 4.01 14.54
N SER A 434 4.94 3.60 15.70
CA SER A 434 5.60 3.76 17.00
C SER A 434 5.95 2.42 17.67
N ASN A 435 5.36 1.32 17.19
CA ASN A 435 5.51 -0.03 17.75
C ASN A 435 5.31 -1.09 16.66
N ASP A 436 5.61 -2.35 16.95
CA ASP A 436 5.59 -3.45 15.98
C ASP A 436 4.22 -3.71 15.34
N SER A 437 3.11 -3.43 16.03
CA SER A 437 1.77 -3.59 15.45
C SER A 437 1.48 -2.56 14.36
N GLU A 438 2.15 -1.41 14.41
CA GLU A 438 1.97 -0.31 13.45
C GLU A 438 2.96 -0.37 12.29
N ARG A 439 4.02 -1.18 12.41
CA ARG A 439 5.02 -1.34 11.35
C ARG A 439 4.48 -2.16 10.18
N TRP A 440 4.89 -1.79 8.98
CA TRP A 440 4.71 -2.61 7.78
C TRP A 440 5.68 -3.78 7.80
N LYS A 441 5.34 -4.84 7.08
CA LYS A 441 6.20 -6.03 6.97
C LYS A 441 6.49 -6.28 5.49
N PRO A 442 7.65 -6.81 5.12
CA PRO A 442 7.94 -7.11 3.73
C PRO A 442 7.09 -8.31 3.28
N ALA A 443 6.43 -8.21 2.12
CA ALA A 443 5.76 -9.35 1.51
C ALA A 443 6.79 -10.19 0.74
N ILE A 444 7.08 -11.41 1.24
CA ILE A 444 8.12 -12.28 0.67
C ILE A 444 7.49 -13.62 0.29
N ARG A 445 7.00 -13.71 -0.96
CA ARG A 445 6.33 -14.93 -1.47
C ARG A 445 7.15 -16.19 -1.27
N ASP A 446 8.47 -16.12 -1.38
CA ASP A 446 9.33 -17.31 -1.34
C ASP A 446 9.37 -17.98 0.05
N LEU A 447 9.04 -17.22 1.10
CA LEU A 447 8.83 -17.73 2.47
C LEU A 447 7.42 -18.28 2.70
N VAL A 448 6.48 -18.04 1.78
CA VAL A 448 5.06 -18.41 1.96
C VAL A 448 4.72 -19.72 1.26
N TRP A 449 4.09 -20.62 1.99
CA TRP A 449 3.65 -21.94 1.53
C TRP A 449 2.21 -22.23 1.95
N MET A 450 1.44 -22.85 1.06
CA MET A 450 0.10 -23.34 1.38
C MET A 450 0.17 -24.57 2.28
N ARG A 451 -0.91 -24.82 3.04
CA ARG A 451 -1.04 -26.00 3.91
C ARG A 451 -2.30 -26.78 3.57
N ARG A 452 -2.15 -28.00 3.06
CA ARG A 452 -3.26 -28.87 2.63
C ARG A 452 -3.23 -30.23 3.32
N ASP A 453 -4.40 -30.72 3.71
CA ASP A 453 -4.56 -32.03 4.33
C ASP A 453 -4.34 -33.18 3.32
N GLY A 454 -4.48 -34.44 3.78
CA GLY A 454 -4.34 -35.62 2.92
C GLY A 454 -5.37 -35.73 1.79
N SER A 455 -6.42 -34.91 1.81
CA SER A 455 -7.45 -34.81 0.77
C SER A 455 -7.27 -33.56 -0.12
N ASN A 456 -6.13 -32.88 -0.03
CA ASN A 456 -5.81 -31.63 -0.72
C ASN A 456 -6.72 -30.44 -0.34
N ASN A 457 -7.43 -30.51 0.78
CA ASN A 457 -8.19 -29.37 1.29
C ASN A 457 -7.29 -28.46 2.13
N ASN A 458 -7.51 -27.15 2.07
CA ASN A 458 -6.79 -26.22 2.94
C ASN A 458 -7.05 -26.57 4.42
N THR A 459 -6.00 -26.53 5.25
CA THR A 459 -6.09 -26.83 6.68
C THR A 459 -5.28 -25.85 7.52
N LEU A 460 -5.73 -25.62 8.77
CA LEU A 460 -4.99 -24.84 9.77
C LEU A 460 -4.02 -25.69 10.59
N ASN A 461 -4.17 -27.01 10.56
CA ASN A 461 -3.30 -27.94 11.26
C ASN A 461 -1.89 -27.92 10.66
N GLU A 462 -0.91 -28.36 11.45
CA GLU A 462 0.42 -28.69 10.94
C GLU A 462 0.31 -29.81 9.91
N VAL A 463 1.05 -29.69 8.81
CA VAL A 463 1.10 -30.69 7.75
C VAL A 463 2.55 -31.12 7.54
N ARG A 464 2.78 -32.43 7.54
CA ARG A 464 4.09 -33.03 7.27
C ARG A 464 4.11 -33.66 5.88
N ARG A 465 5.13 -33.33 5.09
CA ARG A 465 5.32 -33.83 3.71
C ARG A 465 6.78 -34.06 3.40
N THR A 466 7.06 -35.12 2.66
CA THR A 466 8.37 -35.33 2.02
C THR A 466 8.55 -34.45 0.77
N ASN A 467 7.45 -33.95 0.18
CA ASN A 467 7.45 -33.11 -1.02
C ASN A 467 7.01 -31.67 -0.73
N ASN A 468 7.24 -30.78 -1.69
CA ASN A 468 6.82 -29.38 -1.59
C ASN A 468 5.29 -29.24 -1.74
N GLU A 469 4.63 -28.59 -0.78
CA GLU A 469 3.30 -27.99 -0.97
C GLU A 469 3.37 -26.81 -1.97
N PRO A 470 2.26 -26.38 -2.58
CA PRO A 470 2.27 -25.24 -3.50
C PRO A 470 2.47 -23.91 -2.76
N ARG A 471 3.00 -22.90 -3.46
CA ARG A 471 3.03 -21.51 -3.01
C ARG A 471 1.77 -20.77 -3.46
N PRO A 472 1.30 -19.75 -2.71
CA PRO A 472 0.22 -18.88 -3.17
C PRO A 472 0.61 -18.08 -4.41
N GLY A 473 -0.40 -17.77 -5.23
CA GLY A 473 -0.27 -16.76 -6.27
C GLY A 473 0.07 -15.42 -5.62
N TYR A 474 0.97 -14.66 -6.24
CA TYR A 474 1.46 -13.40 -5.71
C TYR A 474 1.89 -12.51 -6.87
N TYR A 475 1.53 -11.24 -6.77
CA TYR A 475 1.84 -10.23 -7.75
C TYR A 475 2.22 -8.95 -7.02
N CYS A 476 3.45 -8.51 -7.26
CA CYS A 476 3.95 -7.22 -6.83
C CYS A 476 3.93 -6.29 -8.05
N PRO A 477 3.11 -5.22 -8.07
CA PRO A 477 3.07 -4.29 -9.19
C PRO A 477 4.38 -3.51 -9.30
N GLU A 478 4.51 -2.71 -10.36
CA GLU A 478 5.62 -1.77 -10.51
C GLU A 478 5.75 -0.85 -9.28
N PRO A 479 6.97 -0.38 -8.93
CA PRO A 479 7.17 0.48 -7.76
C PRO A 479 6.33 1.75 -7.81
N ALA A 480 5.56 2.01 -6.76
CA ALA A 480 4.91 3.29 -6.54
C ALA A 480 5.96 4.34 -6.19
N PHE A 481 5.71 5.60 -6.55
CA PHE A 481 6.57 6.72 -6.18
C PHE A 481 5.74 7.89 -5.65
N ARG A 482 6.37 8.68 -4.77
CA ARG A 482 5.74 9.83 -4.09
C ARG A 482 5.51 11.00 -5.04
N LEU A 483 4.90 12.07 -4.53
CA LEU A 483 4.70 13.30 -5.30
C LEU A 483 6.04 13.94 -5.66
N ASP A 484 6.30 14.07 -6.96
CA ASP A 484 7.49 14.73 -7.49
C ASP A 484 7.17 15.58 -8.73
N ASP A 485 8.08 16.48 -9.07
CA ASP A 485 8.03 17.24 -10.33
C ASP A 485 8.62 16.37 -11.46
N LEU A 486 7.73 15.70 -12.19
CA LEU A 486 8.11 14.76 -13.24
C LEU A 486 8.11 15.43 -14.61
N THR A 487 9.15 15.17 -15.39
CA THR A 487 9.11 15.47 -16.82
C THR A 487 8.19 14.50 -17.55
N ARG A 488 7.63 14.96 -18.68
CA ARG A 488 6.82 14.14 -19.58
C ARG A 488 7.50 12.82 -19.97
N SER A 489 8.82 12.84 -20.18
CA SER A 489 9.58 11.65 -20.60
C SER A 489 9.77 10.64 -19.47
N GLU A 490 9.94 11.11 -18.23
CA GLU A 490 10.03 10.24 -17.05
C GLU A 490 8.69 9.55 -16.80
N LEU A 491 7.60 10.33 -16.82
CA LEU A 491 6.24 9.80 -16.70
C LEU A 491 5.96 8.77 -17.81
N GLN A 492 6.27 9.10 -19.06
CA GLN A 492 6.05 8.20 -20.19
C GLN A 492 6.83 6.89 -20.06
N THR A 493 8.09 6.97 -19.60
CA THR A 493 8.91 5.78 -19.36
C THR A 493 8.30 4.90 -18.27
N TYR A 494 7.80 5.51 -17.20
CA TYR A 494 7.16 4.80 -16.10
C TYR A 494 5.85 4.12 -16.53
N VAL A 495 4.92 4.84 -17.16
CA VAL A 495 3.62 4.27 -17.55
C VAL A 495 3.76 3.15 -18.58
N ASN A 496 4.75 3.24 -19.48
CA ASN A 496 5.08 2.17 -20.42
C ASN A 496 5.61 0.90 -19.72
N GLY A 497 6.12 1.03 -18.50
CA GLY A 497 6.59 -0.07 -17.68
C GLY A 497 5.48 -0.85 -16.97
N LEU A 498 4.27 -0.27 -16.81
CA LEU A 498 3.15 -0.87 -16.08
C LEU A 498 2.71 -2.20 -16.69
N ARG A 499 2.49 -3.24 -15.88
CA ARG A 499 2.10 -4.57 -16.38
C ARG A 499 0.77 -5.06 -15.77
N PRO A 500 -0.20 -5.45 -16.60
CA PRO A 500 -1.51 -5.88 -16.12
C PRO A 500 -1.47 -7.32 -15.57
N ASN A 501 -1.52 -7.48 -14.25
CA ASN A 501 -1.45 -8.78 -13.59
C ASN A 501 -2.03 -8.80 -12.17
N GLY A 502 -2.39 -10.00 -11.71
CA GLY A 502 -2.94 -10.21 -10.37
C GLY A 502 -4.43 -9.90 -10.25
N ALA A 503 -4.92 -10.06 -9.03
CA ALA A 503 -6.33 -9.91 -8.66
C ALA A 503 -6.64 -8.48 -8.19
N THR A 504 -7.90 -8.04 -8.25
CA THR A 504 -8.27 -6.62 -8.07
C THR A 504 -8.65 -6.28 -6.64
N TYR A 505 -7.81 -5.49 -5.96
CA TYR A 505 -8.01 -5.04 -4.58
C TYR A 505 -8.02 -3.50 -4.52
N HIS A 506 -9.21 -2.91 -4.60
CA HIS A 506 -9.37 -1.46 -4.62
C HIS A 506 -8.91 -0.80 -3.31
N ASP A 507 -9.09 -1.47 -2.18
CA ASP A 507 -8.79 -0.93 -0.86
C ASP A 507 -7.31 -0.60 -0.70
N ILE A 508 -6.40 -1.52 -1.06
CA ILE A 508 -4.97 -1.27 -0.88
C ILE A 508 -4.45 -0.12 -1.77
N GLY A 509 -4.91 -0.03 -3.02
CA GLY A 509 -4.57 1.08 -3.90
C GLY A 509 -5.01 2.42 -3.32
N MET A 510 -6.25 2.50 -2.82
CA MET A 510 -6.78 3.72 -2.22
C MET A 510 -6.10 4.09 -0.90
N ILE A 511 -5.79 3.11 -0.05
CA ILE A 511 -5.07 3.32 1.23
C ILE A 511 -3.72 3.99 0.96
N TRP A 512 -2.93 3.46 0.02
CA TRP A 512 -1.60 4.01 -0.27
C TRP A 512 -1.66 5.28 -1.11
N GLY A 513 -2.61 5.40 -2.04
CA GLY A 513 -2.88 6.65 -2.73
C GLY A 513 -3.16 7.80 -1.75
N ALA A 514 -4.01 7.56 -0.76
CA ALA A 514 -4.27 8.54 0.30
C ALA A 514 -3.05 8.79 1.20
N ARG A 515 -2.28 7.75 1.56
CA ARG A 515 -1.09 7.85 2.41
C ARG A 515 0.05 8.64 1.74
N PHE A 516 0.18 8.58 0.41
CA PHE A 516 1.22 9.31 -0.33
C PHE A 516 0.91 10.80 -0.51
N ILE A 517 -0.37 11.20 -0.56
CA ILE A 517 -0.78 12.60 -0.80
C ILE A 517 -1.19 13.35 0.48
N THR A 518 -1.39 12.66 1.60
CA THR A 518 -1.84 13.30 2.85
C THR A 518 -0.84 14.35 3.38
N PRO A 519 -1.32 15.50 3.89
CA PRO A 519 -0.46 16.48 4.57
C PRO A 519 0.09 15.99 5.91
N ARG A 520 -0.38 14.84 6.41
CA ARG A 520 0.01 14.25 7.70
C ARG A 520 0.62 12.86 7.49
N GLY A 521 0.98 12.17 8.57
CA GLY A 521 1.53 10.82 8.50
C GLY A 521 3.01 10.78 8.11
N ILE A 522 3.44 9.63 7.59
CA ILE A 522 4.86 9.35 7.32
C ILE A 522 5.53 10.28 6.31
N PHE A 523 4.79 10.86 5.37
CA PHE A 523 5.33 11.78 4.34
C PHE A 523 4.90 13.23 4.57
N ALA A 524 4.50 13.57 5.81
CA ALA A 524 4.05 14.92 6.15
C ALA A 524 5.09 16.01 5.80
N THR A 525 6.38 15.70 5.94
CA THR A 525 7.47 16.64 5.62
C THR A 525 7.47 17.10 4.17
N ASP A 526 7.02 16.25 3.24
CA ASP A 526 7.01 16.54 1.81
C ASP A 526 5.68 17.14 1.36
N ASN A 527 4.62 16.95 2.15
CA ASN A 527 3.25 17.25 1.77
C ASN A 527 2.61 18.40 2.54
N ALA A 528 3.16 18.82 3.68
CA ALA A 528 2.48 19.74 4.59
C ALA A 528 2.31 21.16 4.01
N THR A 529 3.34 21.68 3.34
CA THR A 529 3.37 23.08 2.87
C THR A 529 3.97 23.17 1.48
N ALA A 530 3.40 24.03 0.64
CA ALA A 530 4.01 24.35 -0.65
C ALA A 530 5.26 25.22 -0.45
N PRO A 531 6.22 25.21 -1.41
CA PRO A 531 7.41 26.06 -1.33
C PRO A 531 7.13 27.55 -1.17
N ASN A 532 6.02 28.03 -1.74
CA ASN A 532 5.56 29.42 -1.65
C ASN A 532 4.68 29.70 -0.41
N GLY A 533 4.35 28.69 0.40
CA GLY A 533 3.50 28.81 1.59
C GLY A 533 1.99 28.77 1.32
N ASP A 534 1.57 28.70 0.05
CA ASP A 534 0.15 28.67 -0.31
C ASP A 534 -0.50 27.30 -0.10
N ALA A 535 -1.84 27.30 -0.13
CA ALA A 535 -2.62 26.08 -0.04
C ALA A 535 -2.37 25.15 -1.24
N ILE A 536 -2.35 23.84 -0.98
CA ILE A 536 -2.21 22.80 -2.00
C ILE A 536 -3.56 22.13 -2.23
N ALA A 537 -4.05 22.19 -3.47
CA ALA A 537 -5.19 21.42 -3.94
C ALA A 537 -4.75 19.96 -4.18
N ARG A 538 -5.39 19.00 -3.49
CA ARG A 538 -5.01 17.58 -3.53
C ARG A 538 -6.04 16.75 -4.28
N HIS A 539 -5.60 16.04 -5.32
CA HIS A 539 -6.45 15.27 -6.21
C HIS A 539 -5.96 13.83 -6.29
N ILE A 540 -6.83 12.87 -5.97
CA ILE A 540 -6.60 11.44 -6.22
C ILE A 540 -7.39 11.04 -7.46
N ILE A 541 -6.70 10.54 -8.48
CA ILE A 541 -7.30 10.00 -9.70
C ILE A 541 -7.28 8.47 -9.58
N PHE A 542 -8.38 7.89 -9.13
CA PHE A 542 -8.56 6.46 -8.98
C PHE A 542 -9.16 5.87 -10.26
N MET A 543 -8.40 5.03 -10.95
CA MET A 543 -8.85 4.39 -12.19
C MET A 543 -8.85 2.88 -12.04
N THR A 544 -9.94 2.25 -12.46
CA THR A 544 -10.09 0.78 -12.46
C THR A 544 -10.91 0.32 -13.66
N ASP A 545 -10.55 -0.82 -14.25
CA ASP A 545 -11.41 -1.49 -15.22
C ASP A 545 -12.28 -2.59 -14.61
N GLY A 546 -11.95 -3.00 -13.39
CA GLY A 546 -12.38 -4.25 -12.82
C GLY A 546 -13.43 -4.05 -11.75
N GLU A 547 -14.25 -5.09 -11.61
CA GLU A 547 -14.95 -5.32 -10.37
C GLU A 547 -13.95 -5.86 -9.33
N LEU A 548 -14.12 -5.46 -8.07
CA LEU A 548 -13.37 -5.99 -6.95
C LEU A 548 -13.36 -7.53 -7.00
N SER A 549 -12.18 -8.16 -7.01
CA SER A 549 -12.06 -9.60 -7.25
C SER A 549 -11.02 -10.22 -6.31
N PRO A 550 -11.30 -10.27 -5.00
CA PRO A 550 -10.37 -10.80 -4.03
C PRO A 550 -10.35 -12.33 -4.08
N SER A 551 -9.28 -12.90 -3.55
CA SER A 551 -8.97 -14.32 -3.61
C SER A 551 -8.61 -14.83 -2.23
N ILE A 552 -9.14 -16.01 -1.90
CA ILE A 552 -8.94 -16.63 -0.60
C ILE A 552 -7.52 -17.21 -0.44
N THR A 553 -6.81 -17.51 -1.54
CA THR A 553 -5.49 -18.17 -1.53
C THR A 553 -4.37 -17.34 -2.16
N THR A 554 -4.67 -16.15 -2.67
CA THR A 554 -3.63 -15.22 -3.14
C THR A 554 -2.94 -14.60 -1.93
N TYR A 555 -1.63 -14.39 -2.05
CA TYR A 555 -0.86 -13.68 -1.04
C TYR A 555 -1.03 -12.17 -1.24
N THR A 556 -1.47 -11.48 -0.18
CA THR A 556 -1.90 -10.08 -0.20
C THR A 556 -1.25 -9.31 0.94
N PRO A 557 -1.43 -7.98 1.02
CA PRO A 557 -0.99 -7.20 2.18
C PRO A 557 -1.55 -7.67 3.53
N TYR A 558 -2.58 -8.52 3.54
CA TYR A 558 -3.19 -9.06 4.76
C TYR A 558 -2.78 -10.52 5.01
N GLY A 559 -1.69 -10.98 4.40
CA GLY A 559 -1.30 -12.38 4.37
C GLY A 559 -2.06 -13.18 3.31
N THR A 560 -2.09 -14.49 3.47
CA THR A 560 -2.92 -15.38 2.66
C THR A 560 -4.25 -15.62 3.36
N GLN A 561 -5.32 -15.05 2.81
CA GLN A 561 -6.57 -14.81 3.54
C GLN A 561 -7.16 -16.04 4.23
N TRP A 562 -7.19 -17.19 3.54
CA TRP A 562 -7.74 -18.41 4.12
C TRP A 562 -7.03 -18.86 5.42
N TRP A 563 -5.71 -18.69 5.49
CA TRP A 563 -4.89 -19.09 6.64
C TRP A 563 -4.68 -17.98 7.67
N ASP A 564 -4.40 -16.76 7.22
CA ASP A 564 -4.06 -15.64 8.10
C ASP A 564 -5.28 -14.90 8.66
N ARG A 565 -6.39 -14.88 7.90
CA ARG A 565 -7.71 -14.36 8.33
C ARG A 565 -7.64 -13.00 9.04
N ARG A 566 -6.75 -12.11 8.60
CA ARG A 566 -6.51 -10.84 9.32
C ARG A 566 -7.70 -9.89 9.26
N ILE A 567 -8.48 -9.95 8.19
CA ILE A 567 -9.62 -9.05 7.92
C ILE A 567 -10.99 -9.73 8.00
N HIS A 568 -11.07 -11.03 8.30
CA HIS A 568 -12.32 -11.79 8.32
C HIS A 568 -12.22 -12.98 9.28
N ASP A 569 -13.34 -13.58 9.69
CA ASP A 569 -13.35 -14.73 10.61
C ASP A 569 -13.74 -16.07 9.94
N GLY A 570 -14.32 -16.03 8.74
CA GLY A 570 -14.80 -17.19 7.99
C GLY A 570 -13.85 -17.73 6.92
N THR A 571 -14.35 -18.66 6.10
CA THR A 571 -13.71 -19.16 4.87
C THR A 571 -14.49 -18.77 3.61
N ASP A 572 -15.47 -17.87 3.75
CA ASP A 572 -16.41 -17.47 2.69
C ASP A 572 -15.82 -16.34 1.83
N SER A 573 -15.75 -16.55 0.52
CA SER A 573 -15.29 -15.55 -0.45
C SER A 573 -16.18 -14.31 -0.49
N THR A 574 -17.47 -14.43 -0.15
CA THR A 574 -18.42 -13.30 -0.11
C THR A 574 -18.12 -12.35 1.04
N GLN A 575 -17.78 -12.89 2.21
CA GLN A 575 -17.38 -12.07 3.36
C GLN A 575 -16.10 -11.28 3.04
N ILE A 576 -15.12 -11.94 2.43
CA ILE A 576 -13.87 -11.33 1.99
C ILE A 576 -14.14 -10.17 1.01
N PHE A 577 -14.99 -10.41 0.01
CA PHE A 577 -15.40 -9.37 -0.94
C PHE A 577 -16.02 -8.16 -0.23
N ASN A 578 -17.00 -8.39 0.64
CA ASN A 578 -17.68 -7.32 1.36
C ASN A 578 -16.72 -6.53 2.26
N ASN A 579 -15.78 -7.21 2.94
CA ASN A 579 -14.83 -6.54 3.81
C ASN A 579 -13.86 -5.65 3.01
N HIS A 580 -13.36 -6.11 1.84
CA HIS A 580 -12.56 -5.24 0.98
C HIS A 580 -13.35 -4.05 0.43
N ALA A 581 -14.62 -4.25 0.05
CA ALA A 581 -15.48 -3.16 -0.42
C ALA A 581 -15.71 -2.10 0.67
N GLU A 582 -15.91 -2.50 1.93
CA GLU A 582 -16.07 -1.58 3.06
C GLU A 582 -14.76 -0.87 3.44
N ARG A 583 -13.63 -1.57 3.33
CA ARG A 583 -12.29 -1.00 3.58
C ARG A 583 -11.91 0.03 2.52
N PHE A 584 -12.25 -0.21 1.26
CA PHE A 584 -12.13 0.78 0.20
C PHE A 584 -12.94 2.04 0.51
N GLN A 585 -14.21 1.89 0.92
CA GLN A 585 -15.04 3.02 1.34
C GLN A 585 -14.44 3.78 2.53
N ALA A 586 -13.86 3.06 3.50
CA ALA A 586 -13.21 3.67 4.64
C ALA A 586 -12.01 4.54 4.23
N ALA A 587 -11.16 4.05 3.33
CA ALA A 587 -10.04 4.82 2.77
C ALA A 587 -10.53 6.06 1.99
N CYS A 588 -11.58 5.94 1.17
CA CYS A 588 -12.15 7.08 0.44
C CYS A 588 -12.76 8.13 1.38
N ARG A 589 -13.42 7.72 2.46
CA ARG A 589 -13.91 8.65 3.49
C ARG A 589 -12.77 9.35 4.20
N ALA A 590 -11.71 8.63 4.57
CA ALA A 590 -10.53 9.20 5.21
C ALA A 590 -9.84 10.25 4.31
N ALA A 591 -9.65 9.95 3.03
CA ALA A 591 -9.09 10.89 2.06
C ALA A 591 -9.92 12.18 1.95
N ARG A 592 -11.25 12.06 1.82
CA ARG A 592 -12.15 13.23 1.75
C ARG A 592 -12.16 14.05 3.03
N GLN A 593 -11.99 13.42 4.20
CA GLN A 593 -11.87 14.12 5.48
C GLN A 593 -10.56 14.94 5.60
N GLU A 594 -9.53 14.60 4.82
CA GLU A 594 -8.29 15.39 4.67
C GLU A 594 -8.38 16.43 3.53
N ASN A 595 -9.59 16.80 3.10
CA ASN A 595 -9.84 17.73 1.99
C ASN A 595 -9.23 17.31 0.64
N MET A 596 -9.08 16.01 0.40
CA MET A 596 -8.66 15.49 -0.90
C MET A 596 -9.88 15.29 -1.81
N SER A 597 -9.75 15.71 -3.07
CA SER A 597 -10.74 15.43 -4.11
C SER A 597 -10.47 14.05 -4.72
N VAL A 598 -11.42 13.13 -4.59
CA VAL A 598 -11.31 11.78 -5.15
C VAL A 598 -12.10 11.73 -6.46
N TRP A 599 -11.40 11.47 -7.55
CA TRP A 599 -11.93 11.27 -8.90
C TRP A 599 -11.89 9.79 -9.18
N VAL A 600 -13.01 9.21 -9.62
CA VAL A 600 -13.10 7.78 -9.91
C VAL A 600 -13.47 7.58 -11.37
N VAL A 601 -12.69 6.75 -12.08
CA VAL A 601 -12.93 6.41 -13.49
C VAL A 601 -13.03 4.90 -13.64
N ALA A 602 -14.20 4.41 -14.04
CA ALA A 602 -14.43 3.02 -14.43
C ALA A 602 -14.17 2.84 -15.94
N PHE A 603 -13.32 1.89 -16.33
CA PHE A 603 -12.92 1.71 -17.73
C PHE A 603 -13.34 0.38 -18.34
N GLY A 604 -14.10 0.40 -19.43
CA GLY A 604 -14.64 -0.78 -20.09
C GLY A 604 -15.70 -1.52 -19.26
N THR A 605 -16.16 -0.92 -18.17
CA THR A 605 -17.18 -1.43 -17.25
C THR A 605 -18.10 -0.31 -16.76
N ASN A 606 -19.22 -0.67 -16.16
CA ASN A 606 -20.15 0.27 -15.56
C ASN A 606 -19.67 0.69 -14.16
N LEU A 607 -19.99 1.92 -13.75
CA LEU A 607 -19.78 2.38 -12.38
C LEU A 607 -20.64 1.56 -11.40
N THR A 608 -19.99 0.88 -10.46
CA THR A 608 -20.66 0.26 -9.32
C THR A 608 -21.02 1.31 -8.28
N GLN A 609 -22.01 1.03 -7.41
CA GLN A 609 -22.36 1.94 -6.32
C GLN A 609 -21.15 2.21 -5.40
N ASN A 610 -20.32 1.20 -5.17
CA ASN A 610 -19.11 1.33 -4.36
C ASN A 610 -18.11 2.32 -4.99
N LEU A 611 -17.92 2.32 -6.31
CA LEU A 611 -17.08 3.32 -6.99
C LEU A 611 -17.68 4.73 -6.92
N ILE A 612 -19.00 4.86 -7.09
CA ILE A 612 -19.71 6.15 -7.00
C ILE A 612 -19.58 6.74 -5.59
N ASP A 613 -19.78 5.94 -4.54
CA ASP A 613 -19.74 6.38 -3.15
C ASP A 613 -18.33 6.75 -2.68
N CYS A 614 -17.28 6.22 -3.33
CA CYS A 614 -15.90 6.61 -3.08
C CYS A 614 -15.58 8.00 -3.64
N ALA A 615 -16.07 8.32 -4.84
CA ALA A 615 -15.80 9.59 -5.50
C ALA A 615 -16.33 10.79 -4.70
N SER A 616 -15.69 11.95 -4.82
CA SER A 616 -16.33 13.19 -4.37
C SER A 616 -17.55 13.52 -5.27
N PRO A 617 -18.51 14.33 -4.78
CA PRO A 617 -19.70 14.69 -5.55
C PRO A 617 -19.37 15.21 -6.96
N GLY A 618 -19.97 14.60 -7.99
CA GLY A 618 -19.76 14.97 -9.39
C GLY A 618 -18.42 14.56 -10.00
N ARG A 619 -17.66 13.66 -9.35
CA ARG A 619 -16.33 13.21 -9.77
C ARG A 619 -16.23 11.70 -10.10
N ALA A 620 -17.35 11.05 -10.38
CA ALA A 620 -17.39 9.66 -10.85
C ALA A 620 -17.67 9.60 -12.35
N PHE A 621 -16.85 8.88 -13.10
CA PHE A 621 -16.90 8.78 -14.56
C PHE A 621 -16.79 7.33 -15.03
N SER A 622 -17.31 7.07 -16.23
CA SER A 622 -17.15 5.78 -16.92
C SER A 622 -16.71 6.02 -18.36
N ALA A 623 -15.78 5.20 -18.84
CA ALA A 623 -15.31 5.23 -20.23
C ALA A 623 -15.51 3.84 -20.86
N ALA A 624 -16.08 3.78 -22.07
CA ALA A 624 -16.35 2.52 -22.75
C ALA A 624 -15.16 2.00 -23.57
N ASP A 625 -14.31 2.90 -24.08
CA ASP A 625 -13.15 2.64 -24.93
C ASP A 625 -12.05 3.68 -24.68
N SER A 626 -10.88 3.49 -25.29
CA SER A 626 -9.71 4.35 -25.06
C SER A 626 -9.96 5.81 -25.44
N ALA A 627 -10.71 6.09 -26.51
CA ALA A 627 -11.01 7.46 -26.93
C ALA A 627 -11.93 8.17 -25.92
N ALA A 628 -12.93 7.47 -25.39
CA ALA A 628 -13.77 7.97 -24.30
C ALA A 628 -12.96 8.19 -23.01
N LEU A 629 -11.98 7.32 -22.73
CA LEU A 629 -11.11 7.43 -21.56
C LEU A 629 -10.21 8.68 -21.66
N GLU A 630 -9.55 8.89 -22.80
CA GLU A 630 -8.75 10.09 -23.05
C GLU A 630 -9.59 11.37 -22.92
N THR A 631 -10.82 11.36 -23.46
CA THR A 631 -11.76 12.47 -23.33
C THR A 631 -12.10 12.75 -21.86
N THR A 632 -12.33 11.70 -21.08
CA THR A 632 -12.62 11.80 -19.64
C THR A 632 -11.42 12.38 -18.89
N PHE A 633 -10.21 11.87 -19.14
CA PHE A 633 -8.99 12.36 -18.47
C PHE A 633 -8.68 13.81 -18.84
N ARG A 634 -8.92 14.21 -20.09
CA ARG A 634 -8.83 15.61 -20.52
C ARG A 634 -9.84 16.49 -19.79
N GLU A 635 -11.09 16.04 -19.65
CA GLU A 635 -12.12 16.78 -18.91
C GLU A 635 -11.75 16.95 -17.43
N ILE A 636 -11.25 15.89 -16.78
CA ILE A 636 -10.79 15.95 -15.40
C ILE A 636 -9.62 16.94 -15.27
N ALA A 637 -8.61 16.83 -16.14
CA ALA A 637 -7.46 17.73 -16.16
C ALA A 637 -7.89 19.19 -16.34
N GLN A 638 -8.80 19.47 -17.29
CA GLN A 638 -9.36 20.80 -17.50
C GLN A 638 -10.12 21.33 -16.29
N ARG A 639 -10.88 20.50 -15.58
CA ARG A 639 -11.58 20.91 -14.35
C ARG A 639 -10.61 21.24 -13.23
N ILE A 640 -9.55 20.43 -13.08
CA ILE A 640 -8.48 20.68 -12.10
C ILE A 640 -7.74 21.98 -12.45
N ALA A 641 -7.42 22.19 -13.72
CA ALA A 641 -6.76 23.40 -14.20
C ALA A 641 -7.63 24.65 -14.09
N ALA A 642 -8.93 24.58 -14.44
CA ALA A 642 -9.84 25.72 -14.38
C ALA A 642 -10.09 26.22 -12.95
N LEU A 643 -10.06 25.31 -11.96
CA LEU A 643 -10.09 25.67 -10.54
C LEU A 643 -8.86 26.48 -10.11
N ARG A 644 -7.74 26.43 -10.85
CA ARG A 644 -6.55 27.27 -10.63
C ARG A 644 -6.73 28.71 -11.13
N LEU A 645 -7.71 28.95 -11.99
CA LEU A 645 -8.02 30.28 -12.55
C LEU A 645 -9.16 30.98 -11.79
N THR A 646 -9.73 30.33 -10.77
CA THR A 646 -10.92 30.82 -10.07
C THR A 646 -10.92 30.50 -8.57
N GLN A 647 -10.36 31.40 -7.77
CA GLN A 647 -11.09 32.14 -6.73
C GLN A 647 -10.29 33.35 -6.27
#